data_AF-A0A238H899-F1
#
_entry.id   AF-A0A238H899-F1
#
_cell.length_a   1.000
_cell.length_b   1.000
_cell.length_c   1.000
_cell.angle_alpha   90.00
_cell.angle_beta   90.00
_cell.angle_gamma   90.00
#
_symmetry.space_group_name_H-M   'P 1'
#
loop_
_entity.id
_entity.type
_entity.pdbx_description
1 polymer ?
#
loop_
_entity_poly.entity_id
_entity_poly.type
_entity_poly.pdbx_seq_one_letter_code
_entity_poly.pdbx_strand_id
1 'polypeptide(L)'
;MTESIDNPVRPVKAVVIGYYGAPNVGDELLLSLLVDWARARHIELVAASINPDYTARTHAIKAVDYFNLGSIGKELATADLLIFGGGGIFQDHHPFRITSLYDPTQNDIAAYARIFYMGRQFGVRTVIWAHGVGPLATLDGQQISRDVFTLADHVSLRDADSLALLRSLGVERDALVAPDPGWFFVNTPKPPLRFDDQLKPLAGRRKLAVLVRSWEFDQAWESAFGDALRKAISNEWGIVWIGFQWSESERETSVDLPCIEKLRARLGDDIPSVVIDKLSPDAAFVLLKQCDAVFSMRLHGSIMAIGGGCHVAALEYDRKMAVAHDMAGLPANMRLQLSDPPSRFDEVLGRLLGEPSGLWTLPPARMEALARKASEHFELLDAALAATAGTSAAAHAERWKSNQLDWTSTWLQQLIWNNDQIRSTSDRAHDLLHYRDLQLAEQMAHVSQLSSELSDIKTLLGQQSALVQQLQADNNALKAQNGELETRNDTLQATLDSIQHESAEIRQRLAAAERALHSYQNAPLDPGAAATLPQTSDSGLAQNARETQAEAHALASSSMVSNMMKSPKIYANRAVYLLQNGGVRALASAVRRKYRMRAAAQAASGAIAILPAPAVQNDPYRALHSAAQLQRAELIIVAPYAYRASGGTRRYAQLAAAAIAAGHRVIYLNASTASGEDASPSEGVSGLFETQLDAISVTELFGLVSSFAKLIIGAPAAGVLPFFDYARHRGIETVFDIDREWRGDARNPGSPFQQLLANASRCTAATPALQASLADSRNDISLLRDAVLHTSFDSYKTYDPPAGLRTGSHKQGLFYPACGIEFIDWDMLKTAADRNANTVFYVMTSDNLRQPMPSNVIALPPVPINQLGAYAASVDFLYAPLLPSAAHAGDSDFNVYAGLHLGKPVVSSLDSGLGDTRSLFIRPAADDFAAACATLSGDSSPQAADEQFVSQHSWLARLEQLAPAEPRRDVSVVILIHNNAKIIGRCLSTLLAHCSAYLAEVIVVDNASSDGGAEIVEKHFPQVKLIRNPQNGCSSGRNLGVAHSSGKYVAFFDSDQWFVGSAGFAEALHVLENNAAVGTIGWNAGWFDATRTDLGGMIADYCPNRAMNSIAIRDGFRADIGFLGTSGMFLRRETFDATAGFDTFYDPTCFEDTDICFQIKALGMQVVYRDLSGVRHQPHQTTGANSGSDAYQALFQRNAAYFKEKWKSHPEFFLDYVWD
;
A
#
# COMPACT_ATOMS: atom_id res chain seq x y z
N MET A 1 -60.23 -33.56 -5.99
CA MET A 1 -59.24 -33.29 -7.04
C MET A 1 -58.20 -32.38 -6.43
N THR A 2 -57.13 -32.95 -5.88
CA THR A 2 -55.99 -32.22 -5.32
C THR A 2 -54.98 -32.01 -6.43
N GLU A 3 -54.85 -30.78 -6.89
CA GLU A 3 -53.81 -30.33 -7.81
C GLU A 3 -52.43 -30.49 -7.17
N SER A 4 -51.54 -31.20 -7.86
CA SER A 4 -50.12 -31.26 -7.52
C SER A 4 -49.48 -29.94 -7.91
N ILE A 5 -48.89 -29.26 -6.94
CA ILE A 5 -48.05 -28.08 -7.13
C ILE A 5 -46.77 -28.56 -7.82
N ASP A 6 -46.64 -28.29 -9.12
CA ASP A 6 -45.40 -28.42 -9.88
C ASP A 6 -44.37 -27.44 -9.29
N ASN A 7 -43.34 -28.00 -8.67
CA ASN A 7 -42.18 -27.25 -8.20
C ASN A 7 -41.33 -26.90 -9.45
N PRO A 8 -41.01 -25.62 -9.74
CA PRO A 8 -40.26 -25.27 -10.94
C PRO A 8 -38.86 -25.88 -10.88
N VAL A 9 -38.57 -26.80 -11.80
CA VAL A 9 -37.26 -27.43 -11.96
C VAL A 9 -36.25 -26.34 -12.34
N ARG A 10 -35.25 -26.13 -11.50
CA ARG A 10 -34.16 -25.19 -11.75
C ARG A 10 -33.45 -25.55 -13.07
N PRO A 11 -33.14 -24.59 -13.96
CA PRO A 11 -32.41 -24.86 -15.20
C PRO A 11 -31.00 -25.38 -14.90
N VAL A 12 -30.56 -26.36 -15.68
CA VAL A 12 -29.22 -26.96 -15.56
C VAL A 12 -28.16 -25.93 -15.93
N LYS A 13 -27.11 -25.85 -15.12
CA LYS A 13 -25.99 -24.91 -15.30
C LYS A 13 -24.69 -25.64 -15.55
N ALA A 14 -23.96 -25.21 -16.58
CA ALA A 14 -22.64 -25.73 -16.92
C ALA A 14 -21.60 -24.60 -16.92
N VAL A 15 -20.45 -24.85 -16.29
CA VAL A 15 -19.27 -23.99 -16.38
C VAL A 15 -18.30 -24.62 -17.37
N VAL A 16 -17.85 -23.88 -18.37
CA VAL A 16 -16.88 -24.34 -19.36
C VAL A 16 -15.55 -23.59 -19.20
N ILE A 17 -14.44 -24.33 -19.31
CA ILE A 17 -13.08 -23.82 -19.26
C ILE A 17 -12.28 -24.30 -20.46
N GLY A 18 -11.50 -23.41 -21.05
CA GLY A 18 -10.59 -23.67 -22.16
C GLY A 18 -9.74 -22.43 -22.42
N TYR A 19 -8.97 -22.42 -23.50
CA TYR A 19 -8.22 -21.23 -23.93
C TYR A 19 -9.15 -20.23 -24.65
N TYR A 20 -10.18 -19.76 -23.94
CA TYR A 20 -11.25 -18.90 -24.46
C TYR A 20 -11.03 -17.44 -24.12
N GLY A 21 -11.47 -16.53 -25.01
CA GLY A 21 -11.29 -15.09 -24.82
C GLY A 21 -9.90 -14.59 -25.19
N ALA A 22 -9.10 -15.40 -25.89
CA ALA A 22 -7.79 -15.06 -26.43
C ALA A 22 -7.81 -15.10 -27.97
N PRO A 23 -8.65 -14.25 -28.59
CA PRO A 23 -9.24 -14.34 -29.94
C PRO A 23 -8.54 -15.27 -30.93
N ASN A 24 -8.65 -16.58 -30.71
CA ASN A 24 -8.05 -17.63 -31.54
C ASN A 24 -9.19 -18.34 -32.23
N VAL A 25 -9.25 -18.23 -33.55
CA VAL A 25 -10.35 -18.76 -34.36
C VAL A 25 -10.63 -20.25 -34.08
N GLY A 26 -9.59 -21.03 -33.76
CA GLY A 26 -9.74 -22.45 -33.43
C GLY A 26 -10.38 -22.70 -32.07
N ASP A 27 -9.95 -22.00 -31.02
CA ASP A 27 -10.51 -22.20 -29.67
C ASP A 27 -11.92 -21.59 -29.58
N GLU A 28 -12.15 -20.45 -30.24
CA GLU A 28 -13.48 -19.82 -30.33
C GLU A 28 -14.48 -20.68 -31.13
N LEU A 29 -14.01 -21.48 -32.11
CA LEU A 29 -14.83 -22.51 -32.76
C LEU A 29 -15.28 -23.58 -31.78
N LEU A 30 -14.37 -24.07 -30.93
CA LEU A 30 -14.74 -25.11 -29.97
C LEU A 30 -15.75 -24.58 -28.94
N LEU A 31 -15.61 -23.32 -28.54
CA LEU A 31 -16.60 -22.68 -27.68
C LEU A 31 -17.94 -22.50 -28.38
N SER A 32 -17.98 -22.06 -29.65
CA SER A 32 -19.24 -21.88 -30.37
C SER A 32 -20.03 -23.18 -30.49
N LEU A 33 -19.35 -24.31 -30.72
CA LEU A 33 -19.97 -25.63 -30.73
C LEU A 33 -20.60 -26.00 -29.37
N LEU A 34 -19.94 -25.69 -28.25
CA LEU A 34 -20.48 -25.91 -26.91
C LEU A 34 -21.67 -24.98 -26.61
N VAL A 35 -21.61 -23.74 -27.08
CA VAL A 35 -22.71 -22.77 -26.97
C VAL A 35 -23.94 -23.27 -27.72
N ASP A 36 -23.78 -23.76 -28.95
CA ASP A 36 -24.87 -24.32 -29.74
C ASP A 36 -25.46 -25.57 -29.09
N TRP A 37 -24.60 -26.46 -28.58
CA TRP A 37 -25.03 -27.65 -27.83
C TRP A 37 -25.85 -27.28 -26.58
N ALA A 38 -25.39 -26.30 -25.81
CA ALA A 38 -26.05 -25.82 -24.59
C ALA A 38 -27.39 -25.14 -24.90
N ARG A 39 -27.44 -24.27 -25.92
CA ARG A 39 -28.65 -23.60 -26.37
C ARG A 39 -29.73 -24.58 -26.82
N ALA A 40 -29.35 -25.60 -27.59
CA ALA A 40 -30.26 -26.64 -28.05
C ALA A 40 -30.89 -27.45 -26.89
N ARG A 41 -30.31 -27.40 -25.69
CA ARG A 41 -30.74 -28.12 -24.49
C ARG A 41 -31.21 -27.21 -23.36
N HIS A 42 -31.32 -25.91 -23.61
CA HIS A 42 -31.71 -24.91 -22.61
C HIS A 42 -30.81 -24.90 -21.36
N ILE A 43 -29.50 -25.15 -21.54
CA ILE A 43 -28.50 -25.13 -20.46
C ILE A 43 -27.95 -23.71 -20.30
N GLU A 44 -27.84 -23.25 -19.05
CA GLU A 44 -27.11 -22.02 -18.74
C GLU A 44 -25.60 -22.30 -18.81
N LEU A 45 -24.96 -21.92 -19.91
CA LEU A 45 -23.52 -22.07 -20.10
C LEU A 45 -22.78 -20.80 -19.63
N VAL A 46 -21.78 -20.98 -18.77
CA VAL A 46 -20.89 -19.91 -18.30
C VAL A 46 -19.44 -20.23 -18.66
N ALA A 47 -18.76 -19.35 -19.39
CA ALA A 47 -17.37 -19.57 -19.79
C ALA A 47 -16.37 -18.89 -18.83
N ALA A 48 -15.37 -19.63 -18.37
CA ALA A 48 -14.15 -19.04 -17.82
C ALA A 48 -13.29 -18.55 -19.00
N SER A 49 -13.03 -17.25 -19.06
CA SER A 49 -12.47 -16.57 -20.22
C SER A 49 -11.36 -15.61 -19.84
N ILE A 50 -10.31 -15.56 -20.66
CA ILE A 50 -9.19 -14.61 -20.56
C ILE A 50 -9.69 -13.17 -20.80
N ASN A 51 -10.67 -13.00 -21.69
CA ASN A 51 -11.36 -11.74 -21.92
C ASN A 51 -12.89 -11.96 -21.86
N PRO A 52 -13.50 -11.83 -20.68
CA PRO A 52 -14.92 -12.09 -20.49
C PRO A 52 -15.82 -11.21 -21.36
N ASP A 53 -15.46 -9.94 -21.58
CA ASP A 53 -16.25 -9.02 -22.39
C ASP A 53 -16.24 -9.39 -23.88
N TYR A 54 -15.09 -9.82 -24.40
CA TYR A 54 -14.99 -10.36 -25.76
C TYR A 54 -15.83 -11.64 -25.89
N THR A 55 -15.67 -12.60 -24.98
CA THR A 55 -16.41 -13.87 -25.03
C THR A 55 -17.92 -13.65 -24.90
N ALA A 56 -18.35 -12.80 -23.98
CA ALA A 56 -19.76 -12.49 -23.79
C ALA A 56 -20.38 -11.81 -25.02
N ARG A 57 -19.67 -10.86 -25.65
CA ARG A 57 -20.13 -10.21 -26.90
C ARG A 57 -20.16 -11.17 -28.08
N THR A 58 -19.13 -11.98 -28.24
CA THR A 58 -18.94 -12.86 -29.41
C THR A 58 -19.91 -14.04 -29.39
N HIS A 59 -20.10 -14.66 -28.23
CA HIS A 59 -20.90 -15.88 -28.10
C HIS A 59 -22.27 -15.65 -27.48
N ALA A 60 -22.56 -14.47 -26.93
CA ALA A 60 -23.80 -14.15 -26.22
C ALA A 60 -24.13 -15.18 -25.12
N ILE A 61 -23.12 -15.42 -24.27
CA ILE A 61 -23.22 -16.21 -23.03
C ILE A 61 -22.60 -15.43 -21.87
N LYS A 62 -22.86 -15.86 -20.63
CA LYS A 62 -22.16 -15.30 -19.47
C LYS A 62 -20.71 -15.75 -19.49
N ALA A 63 -19.79 -14.84 -19.21
CA ALA A 63 -18.37 -15.14 -19.07
C ALA A 63 -17.83 -14.55 -17.76
N VAL A 64 -16.87 -15.24 -17.15
CA VAL A 64 -16.16 -14.81 -15.95
C VAL A 64 -14.66 -14.86 -16.19
N ASP A 65 -13.93 -13.97 -15.53
CA ASP A 65 -12.48 -13.86 -15.66
C ASP A 65 -11.78 -15.15 -15.22
N TYR A 66 -11.01 -15.75 -16.15
CA TYR A 66 -10.22 -16.96 -15.97
C TYR A 66 -9.24 -16.86 -14.79
N PHE A 67 -8.69 -15.67 -14.53
CA PHE A 67 -7.74 -15.44 -13.44
C PHE A 67 -8.44 -15.14 -12.10
N ASN A 68 -9.77 -14.93 -12.11
CA ASN A 68 -10.56 -14.65 -10.92
C ASN A 68 -11.20 -15.91 -10.35
N LEU A 69 -10.43 -16.62 -9.51
CA LEU A 69 -10.89 -17.83 -8.82
C LEU A 69 -12.15 -17.63 -7.97
N GLY A 70 -12.41 -16.42 -7.48
CA GLY A 70 -13.62 -16.11 -6.72
C GLY A 70 -14.87 -16.12 -7.57
N SER A 71 -14.80 -15.46 -8.73
CA SER A 71 -15.87 -15.48 -9.72
C SER A 71 -16.13 -16.90 -10.22
N ILE A 72 -15.08 -17.65 -10.54
CA ILE A 72 -15.21 -19.05 -10.97
C ILE A 72 -15.83 -19.92 -9.86
N GLY A 73 -15.34 -19.79 -8.63
CA GLY A 73 -15.88 -20.51 -7.47
C GLY A 73 -17.37 -20.22 -7.23
N LYS A 74 -17.81 -18.96 -7.40
CA LYS A 74 -19.22 -18.57 -7.30
C LYS A 74 -20.09 -19.25 -8.36
N GLU A 75 -19.59 -19.35 -9.59
CA GLU A 75 -20.31 -20.05 -10.65
C GLU A 75 -20.33 -21.56 -10.41
N LEU A 76 -19.21 -22.16 -10.01
CA LEU A 76 -19.08 -23.59 -9.68
C LEU A 76 -19.97 -24.03 -8.52
N ALA A 77 -20.12 -23.21 -7.47
CA ALA A 77 -20.97 -23.51 -6.31
C ALA A 77 -22.44 -23.75 -6.67
N THR A 78 -22.85 -23.34 -7.88
CA THR A 78 -24.21 -23.49 -8.39
C THR A 78 -24.26 -24.30 -9.68
N ALA A 79 -23.14 -24.84 -10.15
CA ALA A 79 -23.06 -25.57 -11.41
C ALA A 79 -23.35 -27.07 -11.23
N ASP A 80 -23.92 -27.68 -12.26
CA ASP A 80 -24.17 -29.12 -12.32
C ASP A 80 -23.05 -29.84 -13.10
N LEU A 81 -22.48 -29.16 -14.10
CA LEU A 81 -21.36 -29.65 -14.91
C LEU A 81 -20.21 -28.64 -14.95
N LEU A 82 -18.98 -29.16 -14.91
CA LEU A 82 -17.74 -28.47 -15.24
C LEU A 82 -17.15 -29.15 -16.48
N ILE A 83 -17.12 -28.42 -17.60
CA ILE A 83 -16.66 -28.91 -18.90
C ILE A 83 -15.29 -28.30 -19.20
N PHE A 84 -14.27 -29.14 -19.29
CA PHE A 84 -13.00 -28.78 -19.91
C PHE A 84 -13.19 -28.90 -21.42
N GLY A 85 -13.36 -27.75 -22.07
CA GLY A 85 -13.55 -27.64 -23.51
C GLY A 85 -12.26 -27.94 -24.26
N GLY A 86 -12.39 -28.58 -25.44
CA GLY A 86 -11.30 -29.26 -26.14
C GLY A 86 -10.08 -28.40 -26.50
N GLY A 87 -9.09 -29.05 -27.12
CA GLY A 87 -7.81 -28.42 -27.45
C GLY A 87 -6.62 -29.17 -26.84
N GLY A 88 -5.44 -28.55 -26.86
CA GLY A 88 -4.19 -29.13 -26.34
C GLY A 88 -3.74 -28.45 -25.05
N ILE A 89 -4.57 -28.47 -24.01
CA ILE A 89 -4.33 -27.68 -22.79
C ILE A 89 -3.37 -28.40 -21.82
N PHE A 90 -3.42 -29.73 -21.77
CA PHE A 90 -2.52 -30.55 -20.94
C PHE A 90 -1.24 -30.91 -21.71
N GLN A 91 -0.32 -29.95 -21.82
CA GLN A 91 0.98 -30.07 -22.51
C GLN A 91 2.04 -29.19 -21.83
N ASP A 92 3.32 -29.59 -21.83
CA ASP A 92 4.41 -28.89 -21.12
C ASP A 92 5.51 -28.31 -22.02
N HIS A 93 5.10 -27.66 -23.13
CA HIS A 93 6.01 -26.87 -23.96
C HIS A 93 6.72 -25.73 -23.21
N HIS A 94 6.20 -25.31 -22.06
CA HIS A 94 6.78 -24.29 -21.19
C HIS A 94 7.15 -24.87 -19.82
N PRO A 95 8.15 -24.32 -19.11
CA PRO A 95 8.63 -24.86 -17.84
C PRO A 95 7.52 -24.97 -16.79
N PHE A 96 7.35 -26.16 -16.22
CA PHE A 96 6.30 -26.48 -15.23
C PHE A 96 6.89 -26.83 -13.86
N ARG A 97 6.18 -26.48 -12.78
CA ARG A 97 6.44 -26.96 -11.41
C ARG A 97 5.13 -27.25 -10.69
N ILE A 98 5.04 -28.37 -9.96
CA ILE A 98 3.82 -28.73 -9.21
C ILE A 98 3.41 -27.67 -8.18
N THR A 99 4.35 -26.86 -7.69
CA THR A 99 4.07 -25.73 -6.78
C THR A 99 3.19 -24.65 -7.40
N SER A 100 3.11 -24.56 -8.73
CA SER A 100 2.23 -23.63 -9.45
C SER A 100 0.74 -23.85 -9.15
N LEU A 101 0.34 -25.03 -8.66
CA LEU A 101 -1.02 -25.28 -8.13
C LEU A 101 -1.42 -24.27 -7.04
N TYR A 102 -0.45 -23.76 -6.30
CA TYR A 102 -0.63 -22.84 -5.18
C TYR A 102 -0.30 -21.38 -5.56
N ASP A 103 0.24 -21.14 -6.76
CA ASP A 103 0.59 -19.82 -7.25
C ASP A 103 -0.41 -19.42 -8.34
N PRO A 104 -1.39 -18.56 -8.04
CA PRO A 104 -2.43 -18.20 -9.00
C PRO A 104 -1.95 -17.23 -10.09
N THR A 105 -0.67 -16.80 -10.03
CA THR A 105 -0.04 -15.96 -11.04
C THR A 105 0.55 -16.74 -12.22
N GLN A 106 0.72 -18.06 -12.09
CA GLN A 106 1.30 -18.92 -13.11
C GLN A 106 0.21 -19.48 -14.03
N ASN A 107 0.35 -19.26 -15.34
CA ASN A 107 -0.57 -19.75 -16.37
C ASN A 107 0.00 -21.00 -17.07
N ASP A 108 0.05 -22.12 -16.36
CA ASP A 108 0.53 -23.42 -16.84
C ASP A 108 -0.53 -24.53 -16.68
N ILE A 109 -0.15 -25.80 -16.86
CA ILE A 109 -1.05 -26.96 -16.67
C ILE A 109 -1.76 -26.91 -15.29
N ALA A 110 -1.11 -26.38 -14.25
CA ALA A 110 -1.71 -26.27 -12.92
C ALA A 110 -2.83 -25.23 -12.84
N ALA A 111 -2.88 -24.22 -13.71
CA ALA A 111 -4.00 -23.27 -13.75
C ALA A 111 -5.33 -23.98 -14.10
N TYR A 112 -5.29 -24.85 -15.10
CA TYR A 112 -6.43 -25.68 -15.50
C TYR A 112 -6.74 -26.78 -14.48
N ALA A 113 -5.70 -27.47 -13.98
CA ALA A 113 -5.88 -28.50 -12.96
C ALA A 113 -6.48 -27.95 -11.65
N ARG A 114 -6.14 -26.71 -11.27
CA ARG A 114 -6.72 -26.02 -10.11
C ARG A 114 -8.24 -25.90 -10.23
N ILE A 115 -8.74 -25.44 -11.38
CA ILE A 115 -10.19 -25.28 -11.58
C ILE A 115 -10.88 -26.65 -11.60
N PHE A 116 -10.21 -27.69 -12.11
CA PHE A 116 -10.70 -29.07 -12.04
C PHE A 116 -10.87 -29.54 -10.58
N TYR A 117 -9.85 -29.38 -9.75
CA TYR A 117 -9.91 -29.76 -8.34
C TYR A 117 -10.94 -28.94 -7.55
N MET A 118 -11.09 -27.64 -7.85
CA MET A 118 -12.14 -26.79 -7.28
C MET A 118 -13.54 -27.34 -7.63
N GLY A 119 -13.80 -27.65 -8.91
CA GLY A 119 -15.07 -28.23 -9.33
C GLY A 119 -15.41 -29.51 -8.58
N ARG A 120 -14.43 -30.39 -8.39
CA ARG A 120 -14.61 -31.63 -7.60
C ARG A 120 -14.93 -31.37 -6.14
N GLN A 121 -14.32 -30.36 -5.51
CA GLN A 121 -14.60 -30.00 -4.12
C GLN A 121 -16.02 -29.45 -3.95
N PHE A 122 -16.51 -28.67 -4.92
CA PHE A 122 -17.90 -28.23 -4.97
C PHE A 122 -18.88 -29.35 -5.33
N GLY A 123 -18.38 -30.57 -5.59
CA GLY A 123 -19.20 -31.71 -5.98
C GLY A 123 -19.69 -31.64 -7.42
N VAL A 124 -19.19 -30.72 -8.26
CA VAL A 124 -19.64 -30.57 -9.65
C VAL A 124 -19.14 -31.74 -10.49
N ARG A 125 -19.98 -32.28 -11.39
CA ARG A 125 -19.54 -33.34 -12.31
C ARG A 125 -18.57 -32.80 -13.34
N THR A 126 -17.46 -33.49 -13.53
CA THR A 126 -16.35 -33.05 -14.37
C THR A 126 -16.32 -33.80 -15.69
N VAL A 127 -16.29 -33.05 -16.81
CA VAL A 127 -16.23 -33.59 -18.16
C VAL A 127 -15.00 -33.04 -18.86
N ILE A 128 -14.16 -33.92 -19.39
CA ILE A 128 -13.09 -33.56 -20.32
C ILE A 128 -13.60 -33.85 -21.74
N TRP A 129 -13.76 -32.79 -22.52
CA TRP A 129 -14.38 -32.85 -23.84
C TRP A 129 -13.35 -32.65 -24.94
N ALA A 130 -13.24 -33.58 -25.88
CA ALA A 130 -12.41 -33.51 -27.10
C ALA A 130 -10.96 -33.01 -26.91
N HIS A 131 -10.28 -33.49 -25.87
CA HIS A 131 -8.92 -33.04 -25.55
C HIS A 131 -7.83 -33.79 -26.33
N GLY A 132 -6.78 -33.08 -26.74
CA GLY A 132 -5.48 -33.65 -27.04
C GLY A 132 -4.56 -33.53 -25.83
N VAL A 133 -3.73 -34.54 -25.59
CA VAL A 133 -2.81 -34.60 -24.45
C VAL A 133 -1.36 -34.70 -24.93
N GLY A 134 -0.51 -33.88 -24.35
CA GLY A 134 0.93 -33.90 -24.56
C GLY A 134 1.46 -32.94 -25.63
N PRO A 135 2.80 -32.85 -25.76
CA PRO A 135 3.81 -33.63 -25.01
C PRO A 135 3.85 -33.31 -23.51
N LEU A 136 4.29 -34.30 -22.71
CA LEU A 136 4.50 -34.22 -21.25
C LEU A 136 5.90 -34.74 -20.91
N ALA A 137 6.90 -33.86 -20.96
CA ALA A 137 8.31 -34.14 -20.67
C ALA A 137 8.63 -34.19 -19.16
N THR A 138 7.88 -33.48 -18.32
CA THR A 138 8.13 -33.32 -16.88
C THR A 138 7.37 -34.34 -16.04
N LEU A 139 8.01 -34.88 -14.99
CA LEU A 139 7.36 -35.83 -14.07
C LEU A 139 6.14 -35.22 -13.37
N ASP A 140 6.24 -33.96 -12.96
CA ASP A 140 5.12 -33.24 -12.34
C ASP A 140 3.95 -33.12 -13.34
N GLY A 141 4.22 -32.76 -14.60
CA GLY A 141 3.21 -32.56 -15.64
C GLY A 141 2.51 -33.87 -16.01
N GLN A 142 3.27 -34.97 -16.01
CA GLN A 142 2.76 -36.33 -16.14
C GLN A 142 1.85 -36.71 -14.96
N GLN A 143 2.27 -36.44 -13.72
CA GLN A 143 1.51 -36.79 -12.53
C GLN A 143 0.18 -36.04 -12.47
N ILE A 144 0.18 -34.73 -12.67
CA ILE A 144 -1.05 -33.93 -12.59
C ILE A 144 -2.05 -34.28 -13.69
N SER A 145 -1.55 -34.55 -14.91
CA SER A 145 -2.38 -35.00 -16.03
C SER A 145 -2.97 -36.38 -15.74
N ARG A 146 -2.17 -37.32 -15.24
CA ARG A 146 -2.68 -38.63 -14.79
C ARG A 146 -3.80 -38.47 -13.78
N ASP A 147 -3.60 -37.64 -12.76
CA ASP A 147 -4.56 -37.48 -11.67
C ASP A 147 -5.88 -36.84 -12.17
N VAL A 148 -5.82 -35.77 -12.98
CA VAL A 148 -7.01 -35.11 -13.56
C VAL A 148 -7.81 -36.09 -14.43
N PHE A 149 -7.16 -36.78 -15.36
CA PHE A 149 -7.86 -37.68 -16.28
C PHE A 149 -8.36 -38.96 -15.58
N THR A 150 -7.68 -39.42 -14.53
CA THR A 150 -8.15 -40.53 -13.68
C THR A 150 -9.39 -40.12 -12.88
N LEU A 151 -9.41 -38.90 -12.35
CA LEU A 151 -10.46 -38.43 -11.46
C LEU A 151 -11.70 -37.93 -12.20
N ALA A 152 -11.59 -37.49 -13.46
CA ALA A 152 -12.72 -36.93 -14.20
C ALA A 152 -13.94 -37.87 -14.20
N ASP A 153 -15.16 -37.37 -14.41
CA ASP A 153 -16.33 -38.25 -14.49
C ASP A 153 -16.51 -38.79 -15.90
N HIS A 154 -16.35 -37.93 -16.91
CA HIS A 154 -16.40 -38.31 -18.33
C HIS A 154 -15.18 -37.76 -19.09
N VAL A 155 -14.63 -38.54 -20.01
CA VAL A 155 -13.45 -38.16 -20.80
C VAL A 155 -13.67 -38.54 -22.26
N SER A 156 -13.45 -37.56 -23.14
CA SER A 156 -13.26 -37.79 -24.57
C SER A 156 -11.99 -37.12 -25.07
N LEU A 157 -11.30 -37.80 -25.98
CA LEU A 157 -10.02 -37.44 -26.55
C LEU A 157 -10.17 -37.32 -28.06
N ARG A 158 -9.43 -36.39 -28.66
CA ARG A 158 -9.55 -36.12 -30.10
C ARG A 158 -8.69 -37.05 -30.98
N ASP A 159 -7.85 -37.87 -30.36
CA ASP A 159 -6.92 -38.76 -31.05
C ASP A 159 -6.43 -39.95 -30.20
N ALA A 160 -5.96 -40.98 -30.88
CA ALA A 160 -5.47 -42.22 -30.26
C ALA A 160 -4.08 -42.05 -29.60
N ASP A 161 -3.26 -41.12 -30.09
CA ASP A 161 -1.93 -40.83 -29.53
C ASP A 161 -2.07 -40.31 -28.08
N SER A 162 -3.07 -39.44 -27.83
CA SER A 162 -3.43 -38.94 -26.51
C SER A 162 -3.88 -40.06 -25.57
N LEU A 163 -4.68 -41.02 -26.06
CA LEU A 163 -5.08 -42.18 -25.26
C LEU A 163 -3.88 -43.05 -24.92
N ALA A 164 -3.00 -43.32 -25.88
CA ALA A 164 -1.79 -44.11 -25.67
C ALA A 164 -0.86 -43.43 -24.63
N LEU A 165 -0.72 -42.11 -24.69
CA LEU A 165 0.02 -41.35 -23.70
C LEU A 165 -0.61 -41.48 -22.31
N LEU A 166 -1.92 -41.27 -22.15
CA LEU A 166 -2.59 -41.41 -20.85
C LEU A 166 -2.49 -42.83 -20.29
N ARG A 167 -2.59 -43.86 -21.14
CA ARG A 167 -2.35 -45.27 -20.76
C ARG A 167 -0.94 -45.48 -20.25
N SER A 168 0.07 -44.90 -20.91
CA SER A 168 1.47 -44.98 -20.48
C SER A 168 1.71 -44.31 -19.12
N LEU A 169 0.90 -43.30 -18.77
CA LEU A 169 0.92 -42.63 -17.47
C LEU A 169 0.18 -43.41 -16.37
N GLY A 170 -0.53 -44.51 -16.70
CA GLY A 170 -1.28 -45.31 -15.74
C GLY A 170 -2.75 -44.90 -15.56
N VAL A 171 -3.32 -44.16 -16.51
CA VAL A 171 -4.77 -43.89 -16.52
C VAL A 171 -5.48 -45.13 -17.08
N GLU A 172 -6.21 -45.87 -16.24
CA GLU A 172 -6.85 -47.16 -16.59
C GLU A 172 -8.31 -47.05 -17.07
N ARG A 173 -8.94 -45.89 -16.95
CA ARG A 173 -10.35 -45.70 -17.34
C ARG A 173 -10.59 -45.78 -18.85
N ASP A 174 -11.82 -46.07 -19.26
CA ASP A 174 -12.22 -45.89 -20.66
C ASP A 174 -12.46 -44.41 -20.98
N ALA A 175 -12.02 -44.00 -22.17
CA ALA A 175 -12.18 -42.66 -22.72
C ALA A 175 -12.65 -42.78 -24.18
N LEU A 176 -13.63 -41.97 -24.57
CA LEU A 176 -14.10 -41.90 -25.95
C LEU A 176 -12.98 -41.31 -26.84
N VAL A 177 -12.65 -41.93 -27.96
CA VAL A 177 -11.70 -41.38 -28.94
C VAL A 177 -12.42 -41.13 -30.25
N ALA A 178 -12.55 -39.86 -30.62
CA ALA A 178 -13.19 -39.42 -31.86
C ALA A 178 -12.38 -38.28 -32.50
N PRO A 179 -12.53 -37.97 -33.80
CA PRO A 179 -11.83 -36.85 -34.42
C PRO A 179 -12.22 -35.50 -33.80
N ASP A 180 -11.30 -34.53 -33.88
CA ASP A 180 -11.50 -33.16 -33.38
C ASP A 180 -12.87 -32.55 -33.82
N PRO A 181 -13.60 -31.87 -32.91
CA PRO A 181 -14.90 -31.25 -33.22
C PRO A 181 -14.87 -30.25 -34.37
N GLY A 182 -13.70 -29.72 -34.75
CA GLY A 182 -13.52 -28.96 -35.99
C GLY A 182 -14.04 -29.68 -37.24
N TRP A 183 -13.93 -31.02 -37.30
CA TRP A 183 -14.47 -31.83 -38.40
C TRP A 183 -16.01 -31.84 -38.43
N PHE A 184 -16.67 -31.73 -37.27
CA PHE A 184 -18.11 -31.53 -37.20
C PHE A 184 -18.48 -30.12 -37.65
N PHE A 185 -17.75 -29.09 -37.17
CA PHE A 185 -17.98 -27.69 -37.52
C PHE A 185 -17.97 -27.43 -39.03
N VAL A 186 -16.98 -27.94 -39.76
CA VAL A 186 -16.87 -27.70 -41.22
C VAL A 186 -18.04 -28.30 -42.02
N ASN A 187 -18.77 -29.26 -41.43
CA ASN A 187 -19.93 -29.89 -42.03
C ASN A 187 -21.28 -29.26 -41.61
N THR A 188 -21.28 -28.29 -40.69
CA THR A 188 -22.52 -27.57 -40.34
C THR A 188 -22.80 -26.43 -41.33
N PRO A 189 -24.08 -26.08 -41.59
CA PRO A 189 -24.43 -24.93 -42.42
C PRO A 189 -23.78 -23.64 -41.91
N LYS A 190 -23.43 -22.75 -42.84
CA LYS A 190 -22.76 -21.47 -42.54
C LYS A 190 -23.58 -20.29 -43.04
N PRO A 191 -23.52 -19.12 -42.37
CA PRO A 191 -24.19 -17.92 -42.85
C PRO A 191 -23.61 -17.47 -44.21
N PRO A 192 -24.42 -16.82 -45.08
CA PRO A 192 -23.98 -16.36 -46.40
C PRO A 192 -23.11 -15.10 -46.28
N LEU A 193 -21.86 -15.27 -45.85
CA LEU A 193 -20.86 -14.20 -45.73
C LEU A 193 -20.14 -13.97 -47.07
N ARG A 194 -19.77 -12.71 -47.36
CA ARG A 194 -19.06 -12.32 -48.59
C ARG A 194 -17.85 -11.45 -48.26
N PHE A 195 -16.76 -11.67 -48.98
CA PHE A 195 -15.49 -10.95 -48.83
C PHE A 195 -15.09 -10.18 -50.10
N ASP A 196 -16.07 -9.93 -51.00
CA ASP A 196 -15.85 -9.35 -52.33
C ASP A 196 -15.06 -8.02 -52.28
N ASP A 197 -15.37 -7.14 -51.32
CA ASP A 197 -14.68 -5.85 -51.16
C ASP A 197 -13.25 -5.98 -50.62
N GLN A 198 -13.03 -6.85 -49.62
CA GLN A 198 -11.71 -7.09 -49.03
C GLN A 198 -10.77 -7.81 -49.99
N LEU A 199 -11.32 -8.66 -50.87
CA LEU A 199 -10.57 -9.40 -51.89
C LEU A 199 -10.45 -8.65 -53.22
N LYS A 200 -11.09 -7.49 -53.37
CA LYS A 200 -11.04 -6.65 -54.58
C LYS A 200 -9.62 -6.34 -55.08
N PRO A 201 -8.60 -6.09 -54.23
CA PRO A 201 -7.22 -5.89 -54.69
C PRO A 201 -6.63 -7.11 -55.44
N LEU A 202 -7.19 -8.29 -55.21
CA LEU A 202 -6.80 -9.56 -55.83
C LEU A 202 -7.78 -10.01 -56.92
N ALA A 203 -8.66 -9.12 -57.40
CA ALA A 203 -9.63 -9.44 -58.44
C ALA A 203 -8.93 -9.99 -59.71
N GLY A 204 -9.48 -11.06 -60.27
CA GLY A 204 -8.94 -11.72 -61.47
C GLY A 204 -7.72 -12.61 -61.23
N ARG A 205 -7.26 -12.78 -59.98
CA ARG A 205 -6.15 -13.67 -59.60
C ARG A 205 -6.62 -14.89 -58.83
N ARG A 206 -5.85 -15.99 -58.90
CA ARG A 206 -5.96 -17.13 -57.99
C ARG A 206 -5.49 -16.70 -56.60
N LYS A 207 -6.11 -17.20 -55.54
CA LYS A 207 -5.86 -16.74 -54.16
C LYS A 207 -5.22 -17.85 -53.32
N LEU A 208 -4.04 -17.58 -52.78
CA LEU A 208 -3.38 -18.41 -51.78
C LEU A 208 -3.66 -17.83 -50.40
N ALA A 209 -4.37 -18.57 -49.54
CA ALA A 209 -4.46 -18.22 -48.12
C ALA A 209 -3.21 -18.69 -47.37
N VAL A 210 -2.63 -17.83 -46.54
CA VAL A 210 -1.47 -18.19 -45.69
C VAL A 210 -1.82 -17.94 -44.23
N LEU A 211 -1.78 -19.01 -43.43
CA LEU A 211 -2.08 -19.01 -42.00
C LEU A 211 -0.83 -19.45 -41.24
N VAL A 212 -0.09 -18.50 -40.71
CA VAL A 212 1.20 -18.74 -40.06
C VAL A 212 1.27 -18.02 -38.71
N ARG A 213 2.13 -18.51 -37.83
CA ARG A 213 2.39 -17.93 -36.52
C ARG A 213 3.89 -17.97 -36.23
N SER A 214 4.37 -17.09 -35.37
CA SER A 214 5.70 -17.25 -34.81
C SER A 214 5.75 -18.48 -33.88
N TRP A 215 6.89 -19.15 -33.88
CA TRP A 215 7.20 -20.30 -33.02
C TRP A 215 8.55 -20.08 -32.36
N GLU A 216 8.54 -19.92 -31.03
CA GLU A 216 9.69 -19.42 -30.26
C GLU A 216 10.89 -20.38 -30.25
N PHE A 217 10.67 -21.67 -30.52
CA PHE A 217 11.70 -22.70 -30.46
C PHE A 217 12.51 -22.84 -31.76
N ASP A 218 11.96 -22.39 -32.91
CA ASP A 218 12.64 -22.47 -34.21
C ASP A 218 12.05 -21.46 -35.19
N GLN A 219 12.90 -20.54 -35.66
CA GLN A 219 12.55 -19.50 -36.65
C GLN A 219 13.24 -19.70 -38.01
N ALA A 220 14.05 -20.76 -38.18
CA ALA A 220 14.81 -20.97 -39.41
C ALA A 220 13.88 -21.19 -40.62
N TRP A 221 12.74 -21.86 -40.40
CA TRP A 221 11.73 -22.14 -41.42
C TRP A 221 11.15 -20.87 -42.07
N GLU A 222 11.05 -19.74 -41.36
CA GLU A 222 10.45 -18.50 -41.88
C GLU A 222 11.21 -18.00 -43.11
N SER A 223 12.54 -18.15 -43.07
CA SER A 223 13.41 -17.76 -44.17
C SER A 223 13.28 -18.68 -45.38
N ALA A 224 13.29 -19.99 -45.13
CA ALA A 224 13.11 -21.00 -46.16
C ALA A 224 11.73 -20.90 -46.83
N PHE A 225 10.67 -20.68 -46.04
CA PHE A 225 9.32 -20.49 -46.53
C PHE A 225 9.18 -19.21 -47.38
N GLY A 226 9.68 -18.07 -46.88
CA GLY A 226 9.60 -16.81 -47.60
C GLY A 226 10.33 -16.84 -48.94
N ASP A 227 11.53 -17.41 -48.99
CA ASP A 227 12.31 -17.53 -50.23
C ASP A 227 11.66 -18.50 -51.23
N ALA A 228 11.18 -19.65 -50.74
CA ALA A 228 10.48 -20.63 -51.57
C ALA A 228 9.14 -20.07 -52.11
N LEU A 229 8.40 -19.30 -51.29
CA LEU A 229 7.16 -18.66 -51.71
C LEU A 229 7.41 -17.59 -52.78
N ARG A 230 8.43 -16.74 -52.59
CA ARG A 230 8.85 -15.74 -53.61
C ARG A 230 9.20 -16.42 -54.93
N LYS A 231 9.88 -17.58 -54.88
CA LYS A 231 10.28 -18.35 -56.06
C LYS A 231 9.11 -19.05 -56.75
N ALA A 232 8.12 -19.52 -55.99
CA ALA A 232 7.01 -20.31 -56.52
C ALA A 232 5.83 -19.46 -57.00
N ILE A 233 5.62 -18.26 -56.45
CA ILE A 233 4.45 -17.44 -56.78
C ILE A 233 4.59 -16.73 -58.13
N SER A 234 3.58 -16.86 -59.00
CA SER A 234 3.53 -16.20 -60.31
C SER A 234 2.57 -14.99 -60.29
N ASN A 235 2.58 -14.18 -61.34
CA ASN A 235 1.72 -12.98 -61.48
C ASN A 235 0.21 -13.29 -61.52
N GLU A 236 -0.17 -14.57 -61.70
CA GLU A 236 -1.55 -15.04 -61.72
C GLU A 236 -2.12 -15.26 -60.31
N TRP A 237 -1.26 -15.26 -59.29
CA TRP A 237 -1.62 -15.48 -57.89
C TRP A 237 -1.61 -14.18 -57.09
N GLY A 238 -2.47 -14.15 -56.07
CA GLY A 238 -2.46 -13.16 -55.00
C GLY A 238 -2.49 -13.86 -53.64
N ILE A 239 -1.91 -13.22 -52.62
CA ILE A 239 -1.82 -13.79 -51.27
C ILE A 239 -2.86 -13.16 -50.35
N VAL A 240 -3.63 -14.01 -49.67
CA VAL A 240 -4.53 -13.63 -48.57
C VAL A 240 -3.86 -14.06 -47.26
N TRP A 241 -3.22 -13.12 -46.58
CA TRP A 241 -2.67 -13.36 -45.25
C TRP A 241 -3.79 -13.33 -44.23
N ILE A 242 -3.97 -14.43 -43.50
CA ILE A 242 -5.07 -14.55 -42.54
C ILE A 242 -4.51 -14.54 -41.12
N GLY A 243 -4.85 -13.48 -40.37
CA GLY A 243 -4.60 -13.42 -38.94
C GLY A 243 -5.55 -14.37 -38.20
N PHE A 244 -5.04 -15.52 -37.76
CA PHE A 244 -5.85 -16.58 -37.14
C PHE A 244 -5.96 -16.42 -35.62
N GLN A 245 -5.11 -15.56 -35.04
CA GLN A 245 -5.17 -15.14 -33.65
C GLN A 245 -4.76 -13.67 -33.48
N TRP A 246 -5.50 -12.91 -32.67
CA TRP A 246 -5.22 -11.50 -32.37
C TRP A 246 -5.40 -11.16 -30.88
N SER A 247 -4.96 -9.96 -30.49
CA SER A 247 -5.19 -9.37 -29.16
C SER A 247 -6.23 -8.25 -29.26
N GLU A 248 -7.11 -8.14 -28.26
CA GLU A 248 -8.12 -7.07 -28.15
C GLU A 248 -7.58 -5.81 -27.45
N SER A 249 -6.36 -5.84 -26.89
CA SER A 249 -5.76 -4.66 -26.28
C SER A 249 -5.12 -3.76 -27.33
N GLU A 250 -5.42 -2.46 -27.32
CA GLU A 250 -4.84 -1.47 -28.25
C GLU A 250 -3.31 -1.31 -28.10
N ARG A 251 -2.71 -1.93 -27.07
CA ARG A 251 -1.27 -1.85 -26.75
C ARG A 251 -0.46 -3.05 -27.22
N GLU A 252 -1.10 -4.12 -27.70
CA GLU A 252 -0.40 -5.32 -28.19
C GLU A 252 -0.64 -5.51 -29.69
N THR A 253 0.45 -5.75 -30.44
CA THR A 253 0.35 -6.21 -31.82
C THR A 253 -0.32 -7.58 -31.85
N SER A 254 -1.30 -7.78 -32.74
CA SER A 254 -1.99 -9.06 -32.90
C SER A 254 -1.00 -10.21 -33.08
N VAL A 255 -1.17 -11.32 -32.35
CA VAL A 255 -0.20 -12.42 -32.20
C VAL A 255 0.39 -12.94 -33.53
N ASP A 256 -0.43 -13.05 -34.58
CA ASP A 256 0.04 -13.56 -35.89
C ASP A 256 0.60 -12.48 -36.84
N LEU A 257 0.17 -11.23 -36.69
CA LEU A 257 0.46 -10.17 -37.66
C LEU A 257 1.96 -9.81 -37.77
N PRO A 258 2.76 -9.75 -36.70
CA PRO A 258 4.20 -9.55 -36.82
C PRO A 258 4.89 -10.61 -37.71
N CYS A 259 4.49 -11.88 -37.58
CA CYS A 259 5.01 -12.95 -38.43
C CYS A 259 4.57 -12.74 -39.89
N ILE A 260 3.29 -12.41 -40.10
CA ILE A 260 2.72 -12.11 -41.41
C ILE A 260 3.43 -10.94 -42.08
N GLU A 261 3.58 -9.81 -41.39
CA GLU A 261 4.22 -8.60 -41.94
C GLU A 261 5.72 -8.81 -42.20
N LYS A 262 6.41 -9.58 -41.34
CA LYS A 262 7.82 -9.96 -41.58
C LYS A 262 7.96 -10.77 -42.87
N LEU A 263 7.08 -11.74 -43.09
CA LEU A 263 7.08 -12.56 -44.31
C LEU A 263 6.66 -11.74 -45.54
N ARG A 264 5.65 -10.88 -45.40
CA ARG A 264 5.17 -9.98 -46.44
C ARG A 264 6.25 -8.98 -46.89
N ALA A 265 6.96 -8.37 -45.94
CA ALA A 265 8.08 -7.47 -46.22
C ALA A 265 9.21 -8.18 -46.98
N ARG A 266 9.45 -9.47 -46.69
CA ARG A 266 10.44 -10.29 -47.41
C ARG A 266 10.01 -10.60 -48.85
N LEU A 267 8.71 -10.76 -49.08
CA LEU A 267 8.16 -10.97 -50.42
C LEU A 267 8.23 -9.70 -51.29
N GLY A 268 8.12 -8.51 -50.69
CA GLY A 268 8.13 -7.23 -51.39
C GLY A 268 6.75 -6.81 -51.92
N ASP A 269 6.62 -5.52 -52.22
CA ASP A 269 5.35 -4.90 -52.62
C ASP A 269 4.92 -5.25 -54.06
N ASP A 270 5.78 -5.92 -54.83
CA ASP A 270 5.52 -6.38 -56.20
C ASP A 270 4.53 -7.56 -56.26
N ILE A 271 4.33 -8.28 -55.16
CA ILE A 271 3.38 -9.39 -55.07
C ILE A 271 2.04 -8.90 -54.50
N PRO A 272 0.93 -8.93 -55.27
CA PRO A 272 -0.38 -8.53 -54.78
C PRO A 272 -0.80 -9.36 -53.57
N SER A 273 -0.98 -8.71 -52.43
CA SER A 273 -1.39 -9.36 -51.20
C SER A 273 -2.34 -8.49 -50.38
N VAL A 274 -3.23 -9.14 -49.64
CA VAL A 274 -4.14 -8.51 -48.66
C VAL A 274 -3.98 -9.20 -47.32
N VAL A 275 -4.18 -8.45 -46.25
CA VAL A 275 -4.21 -8.98 -44.88
C VAL A 275 -5.65 -8.90 -44.38
N ILE A 276 -6.17 -10.01 -43.88
CA ILE A 276 -7.50 -10.10 -43.29
C ILE A 276 -7.37 -10.76 -41.91
N ASP A 277 -7.80 -10.06 -40.87
CA ASP A 277 -7.76 -10.51 -39.49
C ASP A 277 -9.15 -10.37 -38.83
N LYS A 278 -9.21 -10.66 -37.52
CA LYS A 278 -10.41 -10.46 -36.68
C LYS A 278 -11.66 -11.19 -37.20
N LEU A 279 -11.46 -12.39 -37.72
CA LEU A 279 -12.51 -13.22 -38.30
C LEU A 279 -13.19 -14.06 -37.20
N SER A 280 -14.52 -14.16 -37.26
CA SER A 280 -15.23 -15.21 -36.54
C SER A 280 -14.92 -16.59 -37.14
N PRO A 281 -15.15 -17.70 -36.42
CA PRO A 281 -14.98 -19.05 -36.97
C PRO A 281 -15.70 -19.28 -38.30
N ASP A 282 -16.95 -18.82 -38.42
CA ASP A 282 -17.72 -18.91 -39.66
C ASP A 282 -17.14 -18.06 -40.78
N ALA A 283 -16.70 -16.83 -40.46
CA ALA A 283 -16.08 -15.92 -41.41
C ALA A 283 -14.76 -16.48 -41.95
N ALA A 284 -13.91 -17.03 -41.08
CA ALA A 284 -12.66 -17.67 -41.46
C ALA A 284 -12.89 -18.87 -42.39
N PHE A 285 -13.85 -19.74 -42.07
CA PHE A 285 -14.17 -20.88 -42.93
C PHE A 285 -14.72 -20.45 -44.29
N VAL A 286 -15.63 -19.46 -44.33
CA VAL A 286 -16.17 -18.95 -45.60
C VAL A 286 -15.09 -18.27 -46.45
N LEU A 287 -14.17 -17.52 -45.83
CA LEU A 287 -13.04 -16.90 -46.51
C LEU A 287 -12.10 -17.95 -47.12
N LEU A 288 -11.73 -18.98 -46.35
CA LEU A 288 -10.86 -20.05 -46.82
C LEU A 288 -11.45 -20.75 -48.05
N LYS A 289 -12.76 -20.99 -48.08
CA LYS A 289 -13.45 -21.57 -49.24
C LYS A 289 -13.45 -20.70 -50.49
N GLN A 290 -13.17 -19.40 -50.36
CA GLN A 290 -13.03 -18.47 -51.49
C GLN A 290 -11.59 -18.40 -52.02
N CYS A 291 -10.66 -19.10 -51.37
CA CYS A 291 -9.27 -19.26 -51.81
C CYS A 291 -9.07 -20.55 -52.59
N ASP A 292 -8.18 -20.50 -53.58
CA ASP A 292 -7.86 -21.62 -54.47
C ASP A 292 -6.86 -22.60 -53.83
N ALA A 293 -5.99 -22.10 -52.95
CA ALA A 293 -5.03 -22.89 -52.19
C ALA A 293 -4.82 -22.32 -50.79
N VAL A 294 -4.40 -23.16 -49.85
CA VAL A 294 -4.13 -22.78 -48.46
C VAL A 294 -2.81 -23.37 -47.99
N PHE A 295 -1.96 -22.52 -47.42
CA PHE A 295 -0.81 -22.94 -46.63
C PHE A 295 -1.11 -22.70 -45.15
N SER A 296 -1.06 -23.74 -44.32
CA SER A 296 -1.43 -23.60 -42.91
C SER A 296 -0.42 -24.21 -41.94
N MET A 297 -0.02 -23.42 -40.96
CA MET A 297 0.66 -23.82 -39.73
C MET A 297 -0.32 -23.90 -38.54
N ARG A 298 -1.62 -23.62 -38.74
CA ARG A 298 -2.64 -23.61 -37.68
C ARG A 298 -3.55 -24.84 -37.85
N LEU A 299 -3.65 -25.70 -36.84
CA LEU A 299 -4.45 -26.95 -36.89
C LEU A 299 -5.88 -26.71 -37.39
N HIS A 300 -6.66 -25.86 -36.72
CA HIS A 300 -8.04 -25.58 -37.11
C HIS A 300 -8.15 -24.87 -38.47
N GLY A 301 -7.16 -24.06 -38.85
CA GLY A 301 -7.08 -23.48 -40.19
C GLY A 301 -6.90 -24.56 -41.26
N SER A 302 -6.07 -25.57 -41.00
CA SER A 302 -5.91 -26.74 -41.86
C SER A 302 -7.19 -27.58 -41.94
N ILE A 303 -7.83 -27.89 -40.81
CA ILE A 303 -9.11 -28.62 -40.77
C ILE A 303 -10.19 -27.89 -41.58
N MET A 304 -10.33 -26.57 -41.39
CA MET A 304 -11.25 -25.72 -42.14
C MET A 304 -10.98 -25.75 -43.64
N ALA A 305 -9.72 -25.61 -44.05
CA ALA A 305 -9.35 -25.62 -45.47
C ALA A 305 -9.59 -27.00 -46.12
N ILE A 306 -9.17 -28.08 -45.44
CA ILE A 306 -9.37 -29.46 -45.92
C ILE A 306 -10.87 -29.77 -46.02
N GLY A 307 -11.65 -29.46 -44.98
CA GLY A 307 -13.10 -29.65 -44.94
C GLY A 307 -13.86 -28.76 -45.93
N GLY A 308 -13.30 -27.58 -46.24
CA GLY A 308 -13.82 -26.65 -47.26
C GLY A 308 -13.58 -27.11 -48.70
N GLY A 309 -12.77 -28.15 -48.91
CA GLY A 309 -12.40 -28.67 -50.22
C GLY A 309 -11.23 -27.93 -50.89
N CYS A 310 -10.49 -27.12 -50.15
CA CYS A 310 -9.33 -26.38 -50.67
C CYS A 310 -8.11 -27.29 -50.89
N HIS A 311 -7.20 -26.87 -51.77
CA HIS A 311 -5.88 -27.49 -51.87
C HIS A 311 -5.00 -27.02 -50.71
N VAL A 312 -4.50 -27.95 -49.90
CA VAL A 312 -3.80 -27.60 -48.65
C VAL A 312 -2.37 -28.13 -48.65
N ALA A 313 -1.42 -27.26 -48.29
CA ALA A 313 -0.13 -27.67 -47.76
C ALA A 313 -0.03 -27.23 -46.30
N ALA A 314 0.65 -28.01 -45.47
CA ALA A 314 0.71 -27.74 -44.05
C ALA A 314 2.14 -27.83 -43.48
N LEU A 315 2.44 -26.91 -42.56
CA LEU A 315 3.65 -26.93 -41.75
C LEU A 315 3.33 -27.51 -40.38
N GLU A 316 3.71 -28.77 -40.19
CA GLU A 316 3.46 -29.57 -39.00
C GLU A 316 4.51 -29.28 -37.93
N TYR A 317 4.32 -28.18 -37.20
CA TYR A 317 5.19 -27.83 -36.08
C TYR A 317 4.94 -28.67 -34.82
N ASP A 318 3.79 -29.33 -34.76
CA ASP A 318 3.30 -30.08 -33.60
C ASP A 318 2.61 -31.36 -34.09
N ARG A 319 2.79 -32.46 -33.33
CA ARG A 319 2.25 -33.77 -33.64
C ARG A 319 0.73 -33.75 -33.84
N LYS A 320 -0.01 -32.86 -33.16
CA LYS A 320 -1.47 -32.74 -33.32
C LYS A 320 -1.91 -32.44 -34.76
N MET A 321 -1.08 -31.72 -35.53
CA MET A 321 -1.34 -31.46 -36.94
C MET A 321 -1.17 -32.72 -37.77
N ALA A 322 -0.08 -33.45 -37.54
CA ALA A 322 0.19 -34.70 -38.24
C ALA A 322 -0.94 -35.72 -38.06
N VAL A 323 -1.49 -35.83 -36.84
CA VAL A 323 -2.60 -36.74 -36.53
C VAL A 323 -3.86 -36.38 -37.29
N ALA A 324 -4.27 -35.10 -37.30
CA ALA A 324 -5.44 -34.66 -38.05
C ALA A 324 -5.27 -34.85 -39.56
N HIS A 325 -4.05 -34.61 -40.07
CA HIS A 325 -3.71 -34.85 -41.47
C HIS A 325 -3.70 -36.33 -41.84
N ASP A 326 -3.25 -37.22 -40.95
CA ASP A 326 -3.32 -38.67 -41.13
C ASP A 326 -4.78 -39.14 -41.21
N MET A 327 -5.65 -38.63 -40.33
CA MET A 327 -7.10 -38.91 -40.36
C MET A 327 -7.76 -38.47 -41.67
N ALA A 328 -7.40 -37.28 -42.15
CA ALA A 328 -7.87 -36.78 -43.45
C ALA A 328 -7.25 -37.57 -44.63
N GLY A 329 -6.03 -38.07 -44.46
CA GLY A 329 -5.22 -38.70 -45.51
C GLY A 329 -4.50 -37.68 -46.39
N LEU A 330 -4.08 -36.55 -45.81
CA LEU A 330 -3.26 -35.54 -46.50
C LEU A 330 -1.91 -36.17 -46.91
N PRO A 331 -1.53 -36.14 -48.20
CA PRO A 331 -0.30 -36.75 -48.67
C PRO A 331 0.98 -36.19 -48.02
N ALA A 332 1.96 -37.05 -47.77
CA ALA A 332 3.26 -36.67 -47.18
C ALA A 332 4.05 -35.64 -48.01
N ASN A 333 3.80 -35.57 -49.32
CA ASN A 333 4.40 -34.59 -50.22
C ASN A 333 3.73 -33.20 -50.17
N MET A 334 2.72 -33.00 -49.32
CA MET A 334 2.07 -31.72 -49.02
C MET A 334 2.29 -31.31 -47.55
N ARG A 335 3.11 -32.06 -46.82
CA ARG A 335 3.35 -31.91 -45.37
C ARG A 335 4.82 -31.57 -45.15
N LEU A 336 5.06 -30.48 -44.44
CA LEU A 336 6.37 -29.97 -44.08
C LEU A 336 6.57 -30.04 -42.57
N GLN A 337 7.82 -30.17 -42.15
CA GLN A 337 8.27 -30.06 -40.76
C GLN A 337 9.12 -28.80 -40.60
N LEU A 338 9.23 -28.26 -39.38
CA LEU A 338 10.07 -27.07 -39.12
C LEU A 338 11.54 -27.28 -39.51
N SER A 339 12.03 -28.51 -39.32
CA SER A 339 13.41 -28.92 -39.61
C SER A 339 13.67 -29.34 -41.05
N ASP A 340 12.67 -29.29 -41.94
CA ASP A 340 12.85 -29.63 -43.34
C ASP A 340 13.83 -28.66 -44.04
N PRO A 341 14.68 -29.15 -44.96
CA PRO A 341 15.59 -28.28 -45.71
C PRO A 341 14.83 -27.36 -46.67
N PRO A 342 15.39 -26.20 -47.07
CA PRO A 342 14.73 -25.26 -48.00
C PRO A 342 14.26 -25.88 -49.32
N SER A 343 14.93 -26.92 -49.82
CA SER A 343 14.53 -27.65 -51.03
C SER A 343 13.15 -28.33 -50.91
N ARG A 344 12.74 -28.71 -49.70
CA ARG A 344 11.40 -29.26 -49.43
C ARG A 344 10.32 -28.19 -49.48
N PHE A 345 10.61 -26.99 -48.97
CA PHE A 345 9.69 -25.85 -49.09
C PHE A 345 9.46 -25.46 -50.56
N ASP A 346 10.53 -25.45 -51.37
CA ASP A 346 10.45 -25.26 -52.83
C ASP A 346 9.54 -26.30 -53.50
N GLU A 347 9.73 -27.58 -53.17
CA GLU A 347 8.95 -28.69 -53.72
C GLU A 347 7.46 -28.56 -53.39
N VAL A 348 7.14 -28.32 -52.12
CA VAL A 348 5.76 -28.30 -51.64
C VAL A 348 5.01 -27.07 -52.13
N LEU A 349 5.63 -25.88 -52.11
CA LEU A 349 4.99 -24.66 -52.62
C LEU A 349 4.85 -24.69 -54.14
N GLY A 350 5.84 -25.25 -54.87
CA GLY A 350 5.74 -25.46 -56.30
C GLY A 350 4.59 -26.41 -56.68
N ARG A 351 4.32 -27.43 -55.86
CA ARG A 351 3.15 -28.31 -56.04
C ARG A 351 1.85 -27.58 -55.71
N LEU A 352 1.78 -26.92 -54.56
CA LEU A 352 0.58 -26.20 -54.10
C LEU A 352 0.10 -25.14 -55.10
N LEU A 353 1.03 -24.41 -55.72
CA LEU A 353 0.75 -23.32 -56.65
C LEU A 353 0.73 -23.75 -58.13
N GLY A 354 0.95 -25.03 -58.40
CA GLY A 354 0.95 -25.60 -59.75
C GLY A 354 -0.44 -25.74 -60.39
N GLU A 355 -0.48 -26.51 -61.48
CA GLU A 355 -1.72 -26.84 -62.19
C GLU A 355 -2.70 -27.61 -61.27
N PRO A 356 -4.00 -27.26 -61.22
CA PRO A 356 -4.99 -27.91 -60.36
C PRO A 356 -5.16 -29.42 -60.61
N SER A 357 -4.79 -29.89 -61.80
CA SER A 357 -4.90 -31.30 -62.19
C SER A 357 -3.97 -32.19 -61.37
N GLY A 358 -4.54 -32.95 -60.42
CA GLY A 358 -3.79 -33.89 -59.58
C GLY A 358 -3.51 -33.41 -58.16
N LEU A 359 -3.99 -32.21 -57.77
CA LEU A 359 -3.94 -31.77 -56.38
C LEU A 359 -4.95 -32.53 -55.53
N TRP A 360 -4.51 -32.96 -54.35
CA TRP A 360 -5.33 -33.75 -53.43
C TRP A 360 -6.43 -32.90 -52.79
N THR A 361 -7.62 -33.50 -52.66
CA THR A 361 -8.74 -32.99 -51.87
C THR A 361 -9.32 -34.13 -51.03
N LEU A 362 -9.98 -33.80 -49.92
CA LEU A 362 -10.59 -34.79 -49.05
C LEU A 362 -11.81 -35.43 -49.75
N PRO A 363 -11.88 -36.77 -49.88
CA PRO A 363 -13.07 -37.42 -50.43
C PRO A 363 -14.32 -37.14 -49.58
N PRO A 364 -15.48 -36.78 -50.18
CA PRO A 364 -16.70 -36.43 -49.44
C PRO A 364 -17.14 -37.48 -48.42
N ALA A 365 -17.08 -38.76 -48.79
CA ALA A 365 -17.42 -39.87 -47.88
C ALA A 365 -16.52 -39.95 -46.64
N ARG A 366 -15.23 -39.58 -46.78
CA ARG A 366 -14.30 -39.52 -45.65
C ARG A 366 -14.58 -38.31 -44.77
N MET A 367 -14.90 -37.16 -45.36
CA MET A 367 -15.35 -35.98 -44.61
C MET A 367 -16.58 -36.35 -43.76
N GLU A 368 -17.63 -36.91 -44.36
CA GLU A 368 -18.86 -37.26 -43.64
C GLU A 368 -18.61 -38.27 -42.52
N ALA A 369 -17.67 -39.21 -42.72
CA ALA A 369 -17.25 -40.14 -41.68
C ALA A 369 -16.51 -39.44 -40.53
N LEU A 370 -15.62 -38.49 -40.82
CA LEU A 370 -14.92 -37.70 -39.80
C LEU A 370 -15.89 -36.82 -39.01
N ALA A 371 -16.79 -36.11 -39.69
CA ALA A 371 -17.79 -35.25 -39.06
C ALA A 371 -18.76 -36.03 -38.16
N ARG A 372 -19.23 -37.19 -38.63
CA ARG A 372 -20.12 -38.07 -37.85
C ARG A 372 -19.42 -38.69 -36.64
N LYS A 373 -18.16 -39.10 -36.78
CA LYS A 373 -17.41 -39.57 -35.60
C LYS A 373 -17.14 -38.43 -34.62
N ALA A 374 -16.78 -37.25 -35.12
CA ALA A 374 -16.58 -36.07 -34.28
C ALA A 374 -17.86 -35.69 -33.50
N SER A 375 -19.06 -36.01 -34.01
CA SER A 375 -20.30 -35.78 -33.25
C SER A 375 -20.48 -36.68 -32.03
N GLU A 376 -19.77 -37.81 -31.92
CA GLU A 376 -19.79 -38.69 -30.74
C GLU A 376 -19.33 -37.95 -29.46
N HIS A 377 -18.51 -36.90 -29.60
CA HIS A 377 -18.13 -36.03 -28.49
C HIS A 377 -19.33 -35.36 -27.81
N PHE A 378 -20.39 -35.03 -28.55
CA PHE A 378 -21.61 -34.44 -27.99
C PHE A 378 -22.52 -35.49 -27.35
N GLU A 379 -22.49 -36.74 -27.82
CA GLU A 379 -23.19 -37.86 -27.17
C GLU A 379 -22.63 -38.11 -25.76
N LEU A 380 -21.31 -37.94 -25.57
CA LEU A 380 -20.70 -38.00 -24.24
C LEU A 380 -21.14 -36.84 -23.33
N LEU A 381 -21.31 -35.63 -23.87
CA LEU A 381 -21.87 -34.51 -23.11
C LEU A 381 -23.33 -34.78 -22.71
N ASP A 382 -24.12 -35.39 -23.60
CA ASP A 382 -25.51 -35.76 -23.32
C ASP A 382 -25.59 -36.85 -22.24
N ALA A 383 -24.67 -37.82 -22.26
CA ALA A 383 -24.56 -38.83 -21.22
C ALA A 383 -24.17 -38.22 -19.86
N ALA A 384 -23.25 -37.26 -19.86
CA ALA A 384 -22.84 -36.55 -18.64
C ALA A 384 -24.00 -35.72 -18.06
N LEU A 385 -24.79 -35.07 -18.92
CA LEU A 385 -25.99 -34.33 -18.55
C LEU A 385 -27.07 -35.25 -17.99
N ALA A 386 -27.35 -36.39 -18.63
CA ALA A 386 -28.33 -37.35 -18.13
C ALA A 386 -27.95 -37.88 -16.73
N ALA A 387 -26.65 -38.01 -16.46
CA ALA A 387 -26.15 -38.46 -15.16
C ALA A 387 -26.37 -37.44 -14.02
N THR A 388 -26.62 -36.15 -14.29
CA THR A 388 -26.93 -35.17 -13.23
C THR A 388 -28.37 -35.25 -12.73
N ALA A 389 -29.30 -35.78 -13.54
CA ALA A 389 -30.74 -35.79 -13.24
C ALA A 389 -31.18 -36.81 -12.14
N GLY A 390 -30.27 -37.62 -11.58
CA GLY A 390 -30.60 -38.70 -10.64
C GLY A 390 -29.80 -38.75 -9.33
N THR A 391 -28.91 -37.78 -9.08
CA THR A 391 -28.06 -37.78 -7.88
C THR A 391 -28.60 -36.86 -6.80
N SER A 392 -28.92 -37.42 -5.63
CA SER A 392 -29.19 -36.60 -4.43
C SER A 392 -27.89 -35.89 -4.00
N ALA A 393 -28.03 -34.70 -3.41
CA ALA A 393 -26.93 -33.91 -2.88
C ALA A 393 -26.01 -34.70 -1.90
N ALA A 394 -26.48 -35.81 -1.33
CA ALA A 394 -25.72 -36.67 -0.42
C ALA A 394 -24.64 -37.52 -1.11
N ALA A 395 -24.76 -37.83 -2.41
CA ALA A 395 -23.76 -38.65 -3.13
C ALA A 395 -22.48 -37.86 -3.48
N HIS A 396 -22.54 -36.53 -3.45
CA HIS A 396 -21.41 -35.64 -3.79
C HIS A 396 -20.38 -35.47 -2.66
N ALA A 397 -20.69 -35.93 -1.44
CA ALA A 397 -19.90 -35.67 -0.24
C ALA A 397 -18.70 -36.63 -0.03
N GLU A 398 -18.60 -37.74 -0.76
CA GLU A 398 -17.76 -38.87 -0.31
C GLU A 398 -16.36 -39.00 -0.96
N ARG A 399 -15.82 -38.00 -1.65
CA ARG A 399 -14.54 -38.17 -2.40
C ARG A 399 -13.41 -37.17 -2.12
N TRP A 400 -13.47 -36.36 -1.07
CA TRP A 400 -12.36 -35.45 -0.73
C TRP A 400 -11.88 -35.62 0.72
N LYS A 401 -10.56 -35.71 0.92
CA LYS A 401 -9.92 -35.86 2.25
C LYS A 401 -9.07 -34.62 2.56
N SER A 402 -9.11 -34.21 3.83
CA SER A 402 -8.63 -32.94 4.40
C SER A 402 -7.13 -32.65 4.34
N ASN A 403 -6.34 -33.44 3.61
CA ASN A 403 -4.90 -33.23 3.37
C ASN A 403 -4.60 -32.66 1.97
N GLN A 404 -5.63 -32.25 1.23
CA GLN A 404 -5.54 -31.71 -0.12
C GLN A 404 -5.89 -30.21 -0.06
N LEU A 405 -5.32 -29.38 -0.94
CA LEU A 405 -5.31 -27.90 -0.92
C LEU A 405 -6.51 -27.18 -0.27
N ASP A 406 -6.23 -26.19 0.58
CA ASP A 406 -7.19 -25.16 1.00
C ASP A 406 -7.34 -24.08 -0.08
N TRP A 407 -8.33 -24.24 -0.95
CA TRP A 407 -8.62 -23.27 -2.01
C TRP A 407 -9.15 -21.93 -1.48
N THR A 408 -9.67 -21.87 -0.26
CA THR A 408 -10.03 -20.59 0.38
C THR A 408 -8.77 -19.76 0.62
N SER A 409 -7.68 -20.40 1.05
CA SER A 409 -6.36 -19.77 1.18
C SER A 409 -5.77 -19.34 -0.17
N THR A 410 -5.86 -20.15 -1.23
CA THR A 410 -5.40 -19.76 -2.58
C THR A 410 -6.23 -18.63 -3.18
N TRP A 411 -7.54 -18.61 -2.94
CA TRP A 411 -8.43 -17.51 -3.33
C TRP A 411 -8.09 -16.20 -2.60
N LEU A 412 -7.83 -16.26 -1.30
CA LEU A 412 -7.35 -15.12 -0.50
C LEU A 412 -6.02 -14.57 -1.03
N GLN A 413 -5.09 -15.43 -1.45
CA GLN A 413 -3.82 -15.01 -2.06
C GLN A 413 -4.02 -14.32 -3.41
N GLN A 414 -4.95 -14.79 -4.25
CA GLN A 414 -5.31 -14.11 -5.50
C GLN A 414 -5.92 -12.73 -5.26
N LEU A 415 -6.79 -12.60 -4.25
CA LEU A 415 -7.36 -11.30 -3.88
C LEU A 415 -6.29 -10.30 -3.46
N ILE A 416 -5.29 -10.73 -2.69
CA ILE A 416 -4.15 -9.91 -2.29
C ILE A 416 -3.36 -9.48 -3.54
N TRP A 417 -3.02 -10.43 -4.42
CA TRP A 417 -2.24 -10.12 -5.63
C TRP A 417 -2.99 -9.22 -6.62
N ASN A 418 -4.29 -9.43 -6.83
CA ASN A 418 -5.11 -8.54 -7.67
C ASN A 418 -5.11 -7.11 -7.14
N ASN A 419 -5.16 -6.93 -5.82
CA ASN A 419 -5.08 -5.62 -5.20
C ASN A 419 -3.73 -4.94 -5.44
N ASP A 420 -2.64 -5.71 -5.40
CA ASP A 420 -1.29 -5.24 -5.70
C ASP A 420 -1.10 -4.89 -7.20
N GLN A 421 -1.70 -5.66 -8.12
CA GLN A 421 -1.68 -5.37 -9.56
C GLN A 421 -2.52 -4.14 -9.91
N ILE A 422 -3.69 -3.98 -9.29
CA ILE A 422 -4.53 -2.78 -9.46
C ILE A 422 -3.76 -1.54 -8.97
N ARG A 423 -3.08 -1.63 -7.83
CA ARG A 423 -2.18 -0.57 -7.34
C ARG A 423 -1.07 -0.28 -8.34
N SER A 424 -0.32 -1.29 -8.78
CA SER A 424 0.75 -1.14 -9.77
C SER A 424 0.29 -0.52 -11.09
N THR A 425 -0.90 -0.88 -11.58
CA THR A 425 -1.45 -0.36 -12.84
C THR A 425 -1.95 1.07 -12.67
N SER A 426 -2.53 1.38 -11.50
CA SER A 426 -2.90 2.73 -11.11
C SER A 426 -1.66 3.63 -11.00
N ASP A 427 -0.58 3.13 -10.39
CA ASP A 427 0.69 3.86 -10.26
C ASP A 427 1.29 4.12 -11.65
N ARG A 428 1.28 3.12 -12.54
CA ARG A 428 1.78 3.28 -13.93
C ARG A 428 0.92 4.20 -14.79
N ALA A 429 -0.39 4.25 -14.55
CA ALA A 429 -1.29 5.22 -15.18
C ALA A 429 -1.04 6.64 -14.61
N HIS A 430 -0.72 6.73 -13.32
CA HIS A 430 -0.32 7.97 -12.67
C HIS A 430 0.99 8.50 -13.24
N ASP A 431 1.99 7.64 -13.45
CA ASP A 431 3.27 7.99 -14.09
C ASP A 431 3.09 8.51 -15.53
N LEU A 432 2.19 7.89 -16.31
CA LEU A 432 1.89 8.33 -17.68
C LEU A 432 1.17 9.70 -17.71
N LEU A 433 0.27 9.95 -16.76
CA LEU A 433 -0.37 11.25 -16.60
C LEU A 433 0.63 12.31 -16.13
N HIS A 434 1.51 11.95 -15.20
CA HIS A 434 2.59 12.81 -14.71
C HIS A 434 3.59 13.15 -15.83
N TYR A 435 3.91 12.21 -16.72
CA TYR A 435 4.75 12.46 -17.89
C TYR A 435 4.08 13.43 -18.88
N ARG A 436 2.77 13.29 -19.11
CA ARG A 436 2.00 14.22 -19.94
C ARG A 436 1.94 15.62 -19.33
N ASP A 437 1.74 15.71 -18.02
CA ASP A 437 1.66 16.98 -17.30
C ASP A 437 3.03 17.69 -17.23
N LEU A 438 4.12 16.93 -17.13
CA LEU A 438 5.50 17.44 -17.28
C LEU A 438 5.74 18.04 -18.68
N GLN A 439 5.30 17.36 -19.75
CA GLN A 439 5.43 17.91 -21.10
C GLN A 439 4.60 19.20 -21.29
N LEU A 440 3.40 19.24 -20.72
CA LEU A 440 2.57 20.46 -20.74
C LEU A 440 3.21 21.59 -19.93
N ALA A 441 3.80 21.29 -18.77
CA ALA A 441 4.49 22.26 -17.93
C ALA A 441 5.76 22.80 -18.60
N GLU A 442 6.56 21.96 -19.27
CA GLU A 442 7.72 22.41 -20.07
C GLU A 442 7.28 23.34 -21.20
N GLN A 443 6.20 22.99 -21.92
CA GLN A 443 5.65 23.87 -22.97
C GLN A 443 5.15 25.20 -22.40
N MET A 444 4.46 25.19 -21.27
CA MET A 444 3.96 26.42 -20.62
C MET A 444 5.11 27.29 -20.08
N ALA A 445 6.16 26.69 -19.52
CA ALA A 445 7.35 27.41 -19.06
C ALA A 445 8.09 28.07 -20.24
N HIS A 446 8.20 27.37 -21.37
CA HIS A 446 8.82 27.93 -22.57
C HIS A 446 8.01 29.10 -23.16
N VAL A 447 6.68 29.00 -23.16
CA VAL A 447 5.78 30.10 -23.56
C VAL A 447 5.89 31.29 -22.62
N SER A 448 6.02 31.05 -21.31
CA SER A 448 6.19 32.11 -20.32
C SER A 448 7.55 32.81 -20.48
N GLN A 449 8.62 32.06 -20.74
CA GLN A 449 9.96 32.62 -20.98
C GLN A 449 9.97 33.51 -22.24
N LEU A 450 9.40 33.02 -23.35
CA LEU A 450 9.28 33.80 -24.59
C LEU A 450 8.41 35.06 -24.40
N SER A 451 7.37 34.98 -23.56
CA SER A 451 6.51 36.14 -23.24
C SER A 451 7.25 37.20 -22.40
N SER A 452 8.12 36.77 -21.48
CA SER A 452 8.98 37.67 -20.70
C SER A 452 10.01 38.36 -21.60
N GLU A 453 10.70 37.60 -22.46
CA GLU A 453 11.67 38.15 -23.41
C GLU A 453 11.01 39.19 -24.34
N LEU A 454 9.78 38.91 -24.80
CA LEU A 454 9.02 39.86 -25.62
C LEU A 454 8.67 41.16 -24.86
N SER A 455 8.38 41.06 -23.56
CA SER A 455 8.11 42.21 -22.70
C SER A 455 9.35 43.08 -22.48
N ASP A 456 10.50 42.43 -22.24
CA ASP A 456 11.79 43.12 -22.06
C ASP A 456 12.22 43.83 -23.34
N ILE A 457 12.05 43.18 -24.49
CA ILE A 457 12.31 43.78 -25.82
C ILE A 457 11.40 44.99 -26.04
N LYS A 458 10.10 44.91 -25.72
CA LYS A 458 9.18 46.06 -25.84
C LYS A 458 9.60 47.23 -24.94
N THR A 459 10.06 46.92 -23.72
CA THR A 459 10.52 47.93 -22.77
C THR A 459 11.78 48.63 -23.27
N LEU A 460 12.76 47.86 -23.77
CA LEU A 460 13.97 48.37 -24.41
C LEU A 460 13.64 49.24 -25.64
N LEU A 461 12.69 48.83 -26.47
CA LEU A 461 12.25 49.60 -27.64
C LEU A 461 11.63 50.94 -27.25
N GLY A 462 10.86 50.96 -26.15
CA GLY A 462 10.28 52.17 -25.56
C GLY A 462 11.35 53.12 -25.02
N GLN A 463 12.35 52.60 -24.31
CA GLN A 463 13.48 53.37 -23.81
C GLN A 463 14.33 53.94 -24.95
N GLN A 464 14.57 53.17 -26.01
CA GLN A 464 15.32 53.61 -27.18
C GLN A 464 14.56 54.71 -27.94
N SER A 465 13.24 54.61 -28.05
CA SER A 465 12.40 55.63 -28.68
C SER A 465 12.41 56.94 -27.88
N ALA A 466 12.39 56.88 -26.55
CA ALA A 466 12.50 58.05 -25.68
C ALA A 466 13.89 58.71 -25.80
N LEU A 467 14.96 57.91 -25.85
CA LEU A 467 16.33 58.39 -26.03
C LEU A 467 16.51 59.09 -27.39
N VAL A 468 15.93 58.54 -28.47
CA VAL A 468 15.95 59.18 -29.80
C VAL A 468 15.22 60.52 -29.79
N GLN A 469 14.06 60.62 -29.13
CA GLN A 469 13.34 61.89 -29.00
C GLN A 469 14.14 62.92 -28.19
N GLN A 470 14.82 62.49 -27.13
CA GLN A 470 15.64 63.36 -26.31
C GLN A 470 16.89 63.84 -27.05
N LEU A 471 17.59 62.95 -27.77
CA LEU A 471 18.73 63.32 -28.62
C LEU A 471 18.31 64.26 -29.77
N GLN A 472 17.11 64.11 -30.31
CA GLN A 472 16.57 65.06 -31.30
C GLN A 472 16.25 66.42 -30.68
N ALA A 473 15.73 66.47 -29.46
CA ALA A 473 15.50 67.71 -28.71
C ALA A 473 16.83 68.40 -28.37
N ASP A 474 17.84 67.65 -27.92
CA ASP A 474 19.17 68.15 -27.57
C ASP A 474 19.94 68.63 -28.82
N ASN A 475 19.82 67.93 -29.96
CA ASN A 475 20.43 68.35 -31.23
C ASN A 475 19.76 69.63 -31.78
N ASN A 476 18.45 69.79 -31.59
CA ASN A 476 17.74 71.03 -31.91
C ASN A 476 18.13 72.18 -30.99
N ALA A 477 18.41 71.91 -29.71
CA ALA A 477 18.92 72.90 -28.76
C ALA A 477 20.38 73.29 -29.04
N LEU A 478 21.23 72.34 -29.46
CA LEU A 478 22.63 72.56 -29.79
C LEU A 478 22.84 73.27 -31.15
N LYS A 479 21.88 73.17 -32.08
CA LYS A 479 21.87 73.98 -33.32
C LYS A 479 21.62 75.48 -33.09
N ALA A 480 21.19 75.88 -31.89
CA ALA A 480 20.90 77.28 -31.54
C ALA A 480 22.08 78.01 -30.84
N GLN A 481 23.22 77.36 -30.60
CA GLN A 481 24.41 78.00 -30.03
C GLN A 481 25.68 77.48 -30.71
N ASN A 482 26.17 78.28 -31.66
CA ASN A 482 27.37 78.01 -32.43
C ASN A 482 28.63 78.51 -31.69
N GLY A 483 29.69 77.70 -31.71
CA GLY A 483 31.06 78.09 -31.37
C GLY A 483 31.75 77.14 -30.39
N GLU A 484 32.65 76.31 -30.92
CA GLU A 484 33.57 75.37 -30.23
C GLU A 484 33.11 73.91 -30.13
N LEU A 485 32.97 73.30 -31.31
CA LEU A 485 32.79 71.86 -31.53
C LEU A 485 33.84 71.37 -32.54
N GLU A 486 35.03 70.95 -32.11
CA GLU A 486 35.94 70.27 -33.07
C GLU A 486 36.90 69.23 -32.48
N THR A 487 36.74 68.80 -31.22
CA THR A 487 37.59 67.72 -30.65
C THR A 487 36.83 66.60 -29.97
N ARG A 488 35.48 66.67 -29.98
CA ARG A 488 34.59 65.69 -29.32
C ARG A 488 33.81 64.81 -30.30
N ASN A 489 34.02 64.99 -31.60
CA ASN A 489 33.25 64.33 -32.67
C ASN A 489 33.81 62.93 -33.03
N ASP A 490 35.12 62.71 -32.89
CA ASP A 490 35.73 61.43 -33.31
C ASP A 490 35.48 60.29 -32.31
N THR A 491 35.38 60.60 -31.02
CA THR A 491 35.12 59.60 -29.97
C THR A 491 33.65 59.14 -29.96
N LEU A 492 32.73 60.01 -30.38
CA LEU A 492 31.30 59.69 -30.47
C LEU A 492 30.99 58.85 -31.71
N GLN A 493 31.67 59.09 -32.84
CA GLN A 493 31.49 58.29 -34.06
C GLN A 493 31.94 56.82 -33.87
N ALA A 494 33.07 56.59 -33.19
CA ALA A 494 33.55 55.24 -32.89
C ALA A 494 32.60 54.44 -31.96
N THR A 495 31.93 55.13 -31.04
CA THR A 495 30.97 54.50 -30.13
C THR A 495 29.65 54.18 -30.84
N LEU A 496 29.23 55.03 -31.79
CA LEU A 496 28.01 54.84 -32.57
C LEU A 496 28.13 53.66 -33.54
N ASP A 497 29.28 53.51 -34.18
CA ASP A 497 29.54 52.40 -35.11
C ASP A 497 29.56 51.04 -34.39
N SER A 498 30.06 51.00 -33.15
CA SER A 498 30.03 49.79 -32.29
C SER A 498 28.60 49.36 -31.94
N ILE A 499 27.74 50.32 -31.58
CA ILE A 499 26.35 50.05 -31.17
C ILE A 499 25.50 49.64 -32.38
N GLN A 500 25.77 50.20 -33.56
CA GLN A 500 25.06 49.81 -34.79
C GLN A 500 25.42 48.39 -35.25
N HIS A 501 26.65 47.93 -34.99
CA HIS A 501 27.07 46.57 -35.30
C HIS A 501 26.38 45.53 -34.41
N GLU A 502 26.36 45.75 -33.09
CA GLU A 502 25.65 44.87 -32.14
C GLU A 502 24.14 44.82 -32.41
N SER A 503 23.54 45.94 -32.78
CA SER A 503 22.10 46.02 -33.06
C SER A 503 21.68 45.30 -34.36
N ALA A 504 22.60 45.13 -35.32
CA ALA A 504 22.36 44.34 -36.53
C ALA A 504 22.44 42.83 -36.23
N GLU A 505 23.38 42.42 -35.38
CA GLU A 505 23.57 41.03 -34.97
C GLU A 505 22.38 40.52 -34.13
N ILE A 506 21.86 41.35 -33.23
CA ILE A 506 20.67 41.04 -32.43
C ILE A 506 19.42 40.87 -33.33
N ARG A 507 19.24 41.72 -34.34
CA ARG A 507 18.11 41.61 -35.29
C ARG A 507 18.19 40.36 -36.16
N GLN A 508 19.40 39.92 -36.50
CA GLN A 508 19.59 38.69 -37.27
C GLN A 508 19.29 37.43 -36.44
N ARG A 509 19.61 37.45 -35.14
CA ARG A 509 19.25 36.39 -34.18
C ARG A 509 17.76 36.34 -33.90
N LEU A 510 17.08 37.48 -33.79
CA LEU A 510 15.63 37.57 -33.62
C LEU A 510 14.87 36.98 -34.84
N ALA A 511 15.28 37.36 -36.06
CA ALA A 511 14.68 36.81 -37.28
C ALA A 511 14.97 35.31 -37.50
N ALA A 512 16.06 34.79 -36.94
CA ALA A 512 16.34 33.35 -36.93
C ALA A 512 15.44 32.61 -35.92
N ALA A 513 15.22 33.18 -34.74
CA ALA A 513 14.34 32.65 -33.71
C ALA A 513 12.86 32.66 -34.14
N GLU A 514 12.38 33.73 -34.78
CA GLU A 514 11.01 33.82 -35.30
C GLU A 514 10.73 32.78 -36.40
N ARG A 515 11.71 32.51 -37.27
CA ARG A 515 11.60 31.44 -38.30
C ARG A 515 11.62 30.04 -37.68
N ALA A 516 12.39 29.82 -36.63
CA ALA A 516 12.38 28.56 -35.89
C ALA A 516 11.05 28.33 -35.15
N LEU A 517 10.48 29.39 -34.56
CA LEU A 517 9.20 29.35 -33.85
C LEU A 517 8.03 29.07 -34.80
N HIS A 518 8.03 29.68 -36.00
CA HIS A 518 6.99 29.44 -37.01
C HIS A 518 7.08 28.04 -37.64
N SER A 519 8.29 27.45 -37.70
CA SER A 519 8.52 26.05 -38.09
C SER A 519 8.00 25.06 -37.03
N TYR A 520 8.05 25.44 -35.76
CA TYR A 520 7.60 24.60 -34.64
C TYR A 520 6.08 24.63 -34.46
N GLN A 521 5.44 25.78 -34.68
CA GLN A 521 3.98 25.94 -34.52
C GLN A 521 3.14 25.23 -35.58
N ASN A 522 3.74 24.88 -36.73
CA ASN A 522 3.06 24.24 -37.86
C ASN A 522 3.57 22.83 -38.18
N ALA A 523 4.43 22.25 -37.34
CA ALA A 523 4.86 20.87 -37.48
C ALA A 523 3.76 19.93 -36.94
N PRO A 524 3.20 19.00 -37.74
CA PRO A 524 2.26 18.01 -37.24
C PRO A 524 2.96 17.10 -36.22
N LEU A 525 2.23 16.69 -35.18
CA LEU A 525 2.70 15.78 -34.14
C LEU A 525 3.21 14.47 -34.77
N ASP A 526 4.49 14.18 -34.56
CA ASP A 526 5.14 12.92 -34.92
C ASP A 526 4.71 11.82 -33.93
N PRO A 527 4.06 10.73 -34.37
CA PRO A 527 3.70 9.59 -33.51
C PRO A 527 4.91 8.78 -33.00
N GLY A 528 6.13 9.08 -33.43
CA GLY A 528 7.33 8.25 -33.25
C GLY A 528 8.09 8.32 -31.92
N ALA A 529 7.75 9.22 -30.98
CA ALA A 529 8.59 9.46 -29.80
C ALA A 529 8.35 8.51 -28.59
N ALA A 530 7.64 7.41 -28.77
CA ALA A 530 7.47 6.37 -27.73
C ALA A 530 8.61 5.31 -27.72
N ALA A 531 9.63 5.44 -28.57
CA ALA A 531 10.54 4.34 -28.91
C ALA A 531 11.94 4.37 -28.26
N THR A 532 12.25 5.26 -27.32
CA THR A 532 13.60 5.28 -26.68
C THR A 532 13.53 5.33 -25.16
N LEU A 533 13.30 4.16 -24.55
CA LEU A 533 13.77 3.84 -23.20
C LEU A 533 14.89 2.79 -23.33
N PRO A 534 16.00 2.89 -22.57
CA PRO A 534 17.10 1.95 -22.69
C PRO A 534 16.70 0.56 -22.19
N GLN A 535 16.82 -0.46 -23.06
CA GLN A 535 16.84 -1.85 -22.64
C GLN A 535 18.19 -2.13 -21.95
N THR A 536 18.16 -2.36 -20.64
CA THR A 536 19.34 -2.90 -19.93
C THR A 536 19.49 -4.37 -20.30
N SER A 537 20.61 -4.69 -20.95
CA SER A 537 20.94 -6.00 -21.49
C SER A 537 21.34 -7.03 -20.43
N ASP A 538 20.90 -8.27 -20.64
CA ASP A 538 21.07 -9.47 -19.82
C ASP A 538 22.51 -10.01 -19.67
N SER A 539 23.54 -9.31 -20.14
CA SER A 539 24.90 -9.85 -20.18
C SER A 539 25.65 -9.84 -18.83
N GLY A 540 25.17 -9.10 -17.83
CA GLY A 540 25.79 -9.01 -16.50
C GLY A 540 25.52 -10.18 -15.56
N LEU A 541 24.49 -11.00 -15.83
CA LEU A 541 24.08 -12.11 -14.95
C LEU A 541 24.88 -13.40 -15.16
N ALA A 542 25.45 -13.61 -16.34
CA ALA A 542 26.18 -14.82 -16.68
C ALA A 542 27.60 -14.88 -16.10
N GLN A 543 28.20 -13.72 -15.78
CA GLN A 543 29.56 -13.63 -15.26
C GLN A 543 29.60 -13.82 -13.73
N ASN A 544 28.60 -13.31 -13.01
CA ASN A 544 28.47 -13.50 -11.55
C ASN A 544 28.15 -14.95 -11.16
N ALA A 545 27.37 -15.69 -11.97
CA ALA A 545 26.97 -17.06 -11.64
C ALA A 545 28.13 -18.09 -11.68
N ARG A 546 29.19 -17.81 -12.45
CA ARG A 546 30.37 -18.71 -12.52
C ARG A 546 31.35 -18.50 -11.37
N GLU A 547 31.40 -17.30 -10.80
CA GLU A 547 32.25 -16.99 -9.64
C GLU A 547 31.62 -17.51 -8.33
N THR A 548 30.28 -17.51 -8.21
CA THR A 548 29.58 -18.04 -7.02
C THR A 548 29.68 -19.57 -6.89
N GLN A 549 29.86 -20.29 -8.00
CA GLN A 549 29.92 -21.76 -8.01
C GLN A 549 31.30 -22.31 -7.59
N ALA A 550 32.36 -21.51 -7.76
CA ALA A 550 33.72 -21.85 -7.33
C ALA A 550 33.91 -21.65 -5.81
N GLU A 551 33.23 -20.68 -5.20
CA GLU A 551 33.29 -20.44 -3.74
C GLU A 551 32.43 -21.43 -2.94
N ALA A 552 31.33 -21.93 -3.51
CA ALA A 552 30.46 -22.91 -2.86
C ALA A 552 31.13 -24.28 -2.62
N HIS A 553 32.10 -24.66 -3.46
CA HIS A 553 32.84 -25.92 -3.32
C HIS A 553 33.95 -25.87 -2.25
N ALA A 554 34.43 -24.68 -1.87
CA ALA A 554 35.47 -24.52 -0.85
C ALA A 554 34.90 -24.57 0.59
N LEU A 555 33.64 -24.18 0.79
CA LEU A 555 32.98 -24.11 2.11
C LEU A 555 32.45 -25.44 2.66
N ALA A 556 32.46 -26.51 1.87
CA ALA A 556 31.90 -27.82 2.27
C ALA A 556 32.83 -28.68 3.16
N SER A 557 34.02 -28.20 3.54
CA SER A 557 35.06 -29.03 4.15
C SER A 557 35.51 -28.66 5.57
N SER A 558 34.82 -27.76 6.29
CA SER A 558 35.23 -27.37 7.66
C SER A 558 34.24 -27.75 8.77
N SER A 559 34.81 -27.97 9.95
CA SER A 559 34.42 -28.86 11.07
C SER A 559 33.15 -28.51 11.87
N MET A 560 32.17 -27.81 11.28
CA MET A 560 31.00 -27.28 12.02
C MET A 560 29.81 -28.24 12.15
N VAL A 561 29.82 -29.40 11.48
CA VAL A 561 28.72 -30.39 11.49
C VAL A 561 28.59 -31.11 12.85
N SER A 562 29.62 -31.08 13.70
CA SER A 562 29.61 -31.80 14.99
C SER A 562 28.79 -31.12 16.10
N ASN A 563 28.49 -29.81 16.01
CA ASN A 563 27.86 -29.07 17.10
C ASN A 563 26.35 -28.84 16.93
N MET A 564 25.76 -29.33 15.83
CA MET A 564 24.34 -29.11 15.50
C MET A 564 23.39 -30.09 16.22
N MET A 565 23.90 -31.05 16.99
CA MET A 565 23.12 -32.13 17.63
C MET A 565 22.77 -31.90 19.11
N LYS A 566 22.42 -30.67 19.53
CA LYS A 566 21.87 -30.45 20.89
C LYS A 566 20.56 -29.65 20.83
N SER A 567 19.46 -30.39 20.98
CA SER A 567 18.05 -29.98 21.19
C SER A 567 17.13 -29.78 19.96
N PRO A 568 16.70 -30.87 19.28
CA PRO A 568 15.78 -30.85 18.13
C PRO A 568 14.33 -30.40 18.44
N LYS A 569 13.87 -30.47 19.70
CA LYS A 569 12.48 -30.14 20.08
C LYS A 569 12.15 -28.64 19.92
N ILE A 570 13.09 -27.76 20.23
CA ILE A 570 12.90 -26.30 20.17
C ILE A 570 12.81 -25.82 18.72
N TYR A 571 13.65 -26.40 17.85
CA TYR A 571 13.62 -26.10 16.42
C TYR A 571 12.38 -26.64 15.71
N ALA A 572 11.87 -27.80 16.15
CA ALA A 572 10.60 -28.32 15.67
C ALA A 572 9.44 -27.39 16.06
N ASN A 573 9.35 -26.96 17.32
CA ASN A 573 8.27 -26.08 17.77
C ASN A 573 8.32 -24.70 17.10
N ARG A 574 9.51 -24.12 16.90
CA ARG A 574 9.68 -22.86 16.16
C ARG A 574 9.33 -23.01 14.67
N ALA A 575 9.74 -24.11 14.05
CA ALA A 575 9.38 -24.39 12.66
C ALA A 575 7.87 -24.58 12.52
N VAL A 576 7.24 -25.33 13.43
CA VAL A 576 5.80 -25.53 13.50
C VAL A 576 5.07 -24.21 13.71
N TYR A 577 5.50 -23.37 14.67
CA TYR A 577 4.92 -22.05 14.91
C TYR A 577 5.05 -21.12 13.68
N LEU A 578 6.24 -21.03 13.09
CA LEU A 578 6.47 -20.20 11.90
C LEU A 578 5.72 -20.74 10.68
N LEU A 579 5.53 -22.06 10.58
CA LEU A 579 4.75 -22.70 9.53
C LEU A 579 3.24 -22.49 9.74
N GLN A 580 2.76 -22.56 10.98
CA GLN A 580 1.35 -22.37 11.33
C GLN A 580 0.90 -20.91 11.19
N ASN A 581 1.75 -19.96 11.60
CA ASN A 581 1.34 -18.55 11.72
C ASN A 581 1.95 -17.62 10.65
N GLY A 582 2.99 -18.05 9.92
CA GLY A 582 3.64 -17.26 8.87
C GLY A 582 3.99 -18.03 7.58
N GLY A 583 3.64 -19.32 7.51
CA GLY A 583 3.92 -20.20 6.38
C GLY A 583 5.41 -20.46 6.13
N VAL A 584 5.68 -21.18 5.04
CA VAL A 584 7.04 -21.55 4.61
C VAL A 584 7.91 -20.32 4.32
N ARG A 585 7.30 -19.19 3.91
CA ARG A 585 8.00 -17.91 3.71
C ARG A 585 8.52 -17.30 5.00
N ALA A 586 7.77 -17.33 6.11
CA ALA A 586 8.27 -16.86 7.41
C ALA A 586 9.40 -17.75 7.94
N LEU A 587 9.30 -19.07 7.74
CA LEU A 587 10.39 -20.00 8.05
C LEU A 587 11.63 -19.70 7.19
N ALA A 588 11.48 -19.54 5.88
CA ALA A 588 12.58 -19.22 4.97
C ALA A 588 13.20 -17.83 5.25
N SER A 589 12.38 -16.84 5.61
CA SER A 589 12.84 -15.51 6.03
C SER A 589 13.58 -15.56 7.35
N ALA A 590 13.09 -16.30 8.35
CA ALA A 590 13.77 -16.52 9.61
C ALA A 590 15.11 -17.26 9.43
N VAL A 591 15.15 -18.25 8.53
CA VAL A 591 16.39 -18.96 8.15
C VAL A 591 17.38 -18.03 7.44
N ARG A 592 16.93 -17.23 6.45
CA ARG A 592 17.77 -16.22 5.77
C ARG A 592 18.24 -15.12 6.71
N ARG A 593 17.40 -14.67 7.65
CA ARG A 593 17.73 -13.64 8.64
C ARG A 593 18.71 -14.17 9.68
N LYS A 594 18.58 -15.44 10.12
CA LYS A 594 19.56 -16.11 10.98
C LYS A 594 20.90 -16.30 10.26
N TYR A 595 20.88 -16.56 8.95
CA TYR A 595 22.08 -16.58 8.11
C TYR A 595 22.73 -15.19 8.02
N ARG A 596 21.93 -14.13 7.78
CA ARG A 596 22.41 -12.73 7.79
C ARG A 596 22.92 -12.27 9.15
N MET A 597 22.28 -12.65 10.26
CA MET A 597 22.76 -12.33 11.60
C MET A 597 24.04 -13.09 11.95
N ARG A 598 24.20 -14.34 11.48
CA ARG A 598 25.49 -15.06 11.59
C ARG A 598 26.58 -14.43 10.73
N ALA A 599 26.25 -14.00 9.52
CA ALA A 599 27.17 -13.26 8.67
C ALA A 599 27.56 -11.90 9.29
N ALA A 600 26.61 -11.20 9.90
CA ALA A 600 26.85 -9.94 10.62
C ALA A 600 27.65 -10.14 11.92
N ALA A 601 27.39 -11.22 12.67
CA ALA A 601 28.15 -11.58 13.87
C ALA A 601 29.59 -12.05 13.55
N GLN A 602 29.80 -12.70 12.40
CA GLN A 602 31.14 -13.01 11.89
C GLN A 602 31.86 -11.78 11.32
N ALA A 603 31.11 -10.80 10.80
CA ALA A 603 31.67 -9.51 10.38
C ALA A 603 32.05 -8.61 11.57
N ALA A 604 31.32 -8.71 12.69
CA ALA A 604 31.56 -7.91 13.90
C ALA A 604 32.85 -8.26 14.67
N SER A 605 33.52 -9.37 14.37
CA SER A 605 34.82 -9.73 14.98
C SER A 605 36.05 -9.11 14.29
N GLY A 606 35.86 -8.35 13.21
CA GLY A 606 36.92 -7.58 12.58
C GLY A 606 36.69 -6.09 12.79
N ALA A 607 37.54 -5.44 13.59
CA ALA A 607 37.58 -3.99 13.65
C ALA A 607 37.89 -3.43 12.25
N ILE A 608 36.87 -2.94 11.55
CA ILE A 608 37.00 -2.24 10.27
C ILE A 608 36.60 -0.80 10.50
N ALA A 609 37.58 0.10 10.34
CA ALA A 609 37.39 1.53 10.33
C ALA A 609 36.35 1.91 9.25
N ILE A 610 35.33 2.64 9.67
CA ILE A 610 34.24 3.12 8.81
C ILE A 610 34.83 4.16 7.84
N LEU A 611 34.95 3.79 6.56
CA LEU A 611 35.01 4.78 5.49
C LEU A 611 33.60 5.34 5.27
N PRO A 612 33.42 6.67 5.15
CA PRO A 612 32.11 7.28 4.95
C PRO A 612 31.50 6.79 3.63
N ALA A 613 30.22 6.42 3.68
CA ALA A 613 29.46 6.04 2.50
C ALA A 613 29.44 7.19 1.47
N PRO A 614 29.43 6.90 0.15
CA PRO A 614 29.32 7.94 -0.87
C PRO A 614 28.00 8.70 -0.69
N ALA A 615 28.05 10.03 -0.78
CA ALA A 615 26.88 10.89 -0.71
C ALA A 615 25.90 10.55 -1.85
N VAL A 616 24.74 10.00 -1.50
CA VAL A 616 23.57 9.95 -2.38
C VAL A 616 22.98 11.35 -2.41
N GLN A 617 22.91 11.95 -3.60
CA GLN A 617 22.31 13.27 -3.82
C GLN A 617 20.80 13.26 -3.49
N ASN A 618 20.43 14.17 -2.58
CA ASN A 618 19.12 14.78 -2.26
C ASN A 618 17.83 14.12 -2.79
N ASP A 619 17.30 13.15 -2.05
CA ASP A 619 15.86 12.86 -2.02
C ASP A 619 15.17 13.86 -1.06
N PRO A 620 14.33 14.78 -1.56
CA PRO A 620 13.67 15.80 -0.72
C PRO A 620 12.63 15.21 0.25
N TYR A 621 12.19 13.96 0.03
CA TYR A 621 11.21 13.26 0.88
C TYR A 621 11.88 12.22 1.80
N ARG A 622 13.22 12.19 1.88
CA ARG A 622 13.98 11.24 2.71
C ARG A 622 13.51 11.21 4.17
N ALA A 623 13.14 12.36 4.74
CA ALA A 623 12.62 12.46 6.10
C ALA A 623 11.25 11.77 6.27
N LEU A 624 10.41 11.78 5.23
CA LEU A 624 9.11 11.10 5.17
C LEU A 624 9.28 9.58 4.98
N HIS A 625 10.24 9.16 4.14
CA HIS A 625 10.53 7.74 3.87
C HIS A 625 11.33 7.04 4.98
N SER A 626 12.08 7.80 5.79
CA SER A 626 12.89 7.27 6.89
C SER A 626 12.13 7.08 8.20
N ALA A 627 10.84 7.40 8.26
CA ALA A 627 10.02 7.27 9.45
C ALA A 627 9.37 5.90 9.56
N ALA A 628 9.24 5.37 10.78
CA ALA A 628 8.45 4.16 11.00
C ALA A 628 6.97 4.40 10.65
N GLN A 629 6.42 3.55 9.79
CA GLN A 629 5.03 3.64 9.32
C GLN A 629 4.06 2.94 10.29
N LEU A 630 4.00 3.37 11.55
CA LEU A 630 3.26 2.64 12.59
C LEU A 630 1.75 2.86 12.57
N GLN A 631 1.30 3.89 11.86
CA GLN A 631 -0.10 4.14 11.56
C GLN A 631 -0.37 3.94 10.07
N ARG A 632 -1.56 3.42 9.75
CA ARG A 632 -2.00 3.31 8.35
C ARG A 632 -2.40 4.66 7.75
N ALA A 633 -2.85 5.61 8.57
CA ALA A 633 -3.34 6.91 8.12
C ALA A 633 -2.24 7.97 8.18
N GLU A 634 -2.01 8.66 7.06
CA GLU A 634 -1.19 9.87 7.00
C GLU A 634 -2.02 11.13 7.31
N LEU A 635 -1.40 12.15 7.89
CA LEU A 635 -2.07 13.41 8.18
C LEU A 635 -1.48 14.54 7.33
N ILE A 636 -2.37 15.25 6.63
CA ILE A 636 -2.04 16.49 5.94
C ILE A 636 -2.58 17.62 6.81
N ILE A 637 -1.70 18.48 7.33
CA ILE A 637 -2.06 19.60 8.19
C ILE A 637 -1.77 20.90 7.44
N VAL A 638 -2.82 21.66 7.13
CA VAL A 638 -2.69 23.01 6.56
C VAL A 638 -2.70 24.02 7.70
N ALA A 639 -1.57 24.68 7.93
CA ALA A 639 -1.38 25.57 9.06
C ALA A 639 -1.11 27.02 8.63
N PRO A 640 -1.52 28.01 9.43
CA PRO A 640 -1.28 29.43 9.14
C PRO A 640 0.17 29.88 9.35
N TYR A 641 1.01 29.06 9.99
CA TYR A 641 2.41 29.37 10.28
C TYR A 641 3.30 28.14 10.05
N ALA A 642 4.54 28.36 9.63
CA ALA A 642 5.56 27.32 9.51
C ALA A 642 5.78 26.58 10.84
N TYR A 643 6.06 25.28 10.76
CA TYR A 643 6.29 24.42 11.92
C TYR A 643 7.48 24.92 12.75
N ARG A 644 8.60 25.29 12.11
CA ARG A 644 9.79 25.82 12.84
C ARG A 644 9.59 27.21 13.41
N ALA A 645 9.02 28.14 12.65
CA ALA A 645 8.73 29.51 13.10
C ALA A 645 7.78 29.54 14.30
N SER A 646 6.93 28.52 14.42
CA SER A 646 6.02 28.38 15.56
C SER A 646 6.69 27.98 16.89
N GLY A 647 7.98 27.62 16.88
CA GLY A 647 8.70 27.16 18.07
C GLY A 647 8.13 25.88 18.72
N GLY A 648 7.21 25.19 18.02
CA GLY A 648 6.44 24.07 18.55
C GLY A 648 5.41 24.47 19.61
N THR A 649 5.15 25.76 19.83
CA THR A 649 4.21 26.23 20.87
C THR A 649 2.82 26.52 20.32
N ARG A 650 2.69 26.74 19.00
CA ARG A 650 1.39 26.96 18.36
C ARG A 650 0.64 25.66 18.14
N ARG A 651 -0.68 25.76 18.14
CA ARG A 651 -1.63 24.66 17.97
C ARG A 651 -1.22 23.55 16.99
N TYR A 652 -1.06 23.90 15.71
CA TYR A 652 -0.85 22.92 14.64
C TYR A 652 0.54 22.27 14.68
N ALA A 653 1.54 22.97 15.20
CA ALA A 653 2.85 22.39 15.41
C ALA A 653 2.85 21.40 16.58
N GLN A 654 2.11 21.71 17.66
CA GLN A 654 1.91 20.74 18.74
C GLN A 654 1.07 19.52 18.28
N LEU A 655 0.06 19.74 17.44
CA LEU A 655 -0.70 18.65 16.80
C LEU A 655 0.20 17.77 15.94
N ALA A 656 1.04 18.37 15.08
CA ALA A 656 2.00 17.64 14.26
C ALA A 656 3.00 16.84 15.13
N ALA A 657 3.52 17.44 16.19
CA ALA A 657 4.41 16.76 17.14
C ALA A 657 3.73 15.56 17.82
N ALA A 658 2.47 15.70 18.24
CA ALA A 658 1.69 14.61 18.82
C ALA A 658 1.39 13.50 17.81
N ALA A 659 1.10 13.87 16.56
CA ALA A 659 0.88 12.91 15.48
C ALA A 659 2.14 12.10 15.14
N ILE A 660 3.30 12.76 15.06
CA ILE A 660 4.59 12.09 14.85
C ILE A 660 4.89 11.15 16.02
N ALA A 661 4.67 11.60 17.26
CA ALA A 661 4.86 10.76 18.44
C ALA A 661 3.94 9.52 18.39
N ALA A 662 2.70 9.67 17.96
CA ALA A 662 1.73 8.59 17.75
C ALA A 662 2.02 7.69 16.52
N GLY A 663 3.11 7.94 15.79
CA GLY A 663 3.57 7.14 14.66
C GLY A 663 2.92 7.47 13.31
N HIS A 664 2.27 8.64 13.18
CA HIS A 664 1.78 9.13 11.89
C HIS A 664 2.90 9.76 11.06
N ARG A 665 2.76 9.64 9.73
CA ARG A 665 3.46 10.52 8.78
C ARG A 665 2.67 11.82 8.65
N VAL A 666 3.37 12.95 8.77
CA VAL A 666 2.76 14.28 8.73
C VAL A 666 3.30 15.06 7.55
N ILE A 667 2.40 15.49 6.66
CA ILE A 667 2.66 16.52 5.67
C ILE A 667 2.13 17.84 6.23
N TYR A 668 3.02 18.81 6.44
CA TYR A 668 2.69 20.10 7.03
C TYR A 668 2.78 21.19 5.97
N LEU A 669 1.63 21.72 5.56
CA LEU A 669 1.52 22.77 4.55
C LEU A 669 1.40 24.13 5.22
N ASN A 670 2.37 25.00 4.99
CA ASN A 670 2.33 26.37 5.48
C ASN A 670 1.55 27.25 4.49
N ALA A 671 0.47 27.89 4.96
CA ALA A 671 -0.38 28.79 4.18
C ALA A 671 0.00 30.29 4.34
N SER A 672 1.05 30.62 5.08
CA SER A 672 1.50 32.01 5.27
C SER A 672 2.15 32.59 4.00
N THR A 673 1.70 33.77 3.57
CA THR A 673 2.29 34.54 2.46
C THR A 673 3.43 35.46 2.92
N ALA A 674 3.84 35.43 4.19
CA ALA A 674 4.86 36.33 4.72
C ALA A 674 6.25 35.95 4.18
N SER A 675 6.68 36.65 3.14
CA SER A 675 8.05 36.66 2.64
C SER A 675 9.01 37.16 3.73
N GLY A 676 9.79 36.29 4.38
CA GLY A 676 10.82 36.79 5.28
C GLY A 676 11.55 35.79 6.19
N GLU A 677 11.04 34.59 6.44
CA GLU A 677 11.77 33.58 7.23
C GLU A 677 12.12 32.40 6.34
N ASP A 678 13.42 32.09 6.25
CA ASP A 678 14.00 31.01 5.44
C ASP A 678 13.20 29.70 5.60
N ALA A 679 12.35 29.42 4.61
CA ALA A 679 11.71 28.11 4.44
C ALA A 679 12.74 27.12 3.89
N SER A 680 13.78 26.84 4.65
CA SER A 680 14.61 25.66 4.39
C SER A 680 13.77 24.42 4.71
N PRO A 681 13.72 23.41 3.82
CA PRO A 681 13.04 22.14 4.09
C PRO A 681 13.48 21.57 5.44
N SER A 682 12.58 20.87 6.13
CA SER A 682 12.84 20.28 7.43
C SER A 682 13.85 19.12 7.35
N GLU A 683 15.12 19.41 7.13
CA GLU A 683 16.20 18.47 7.43
C GLU A 683 16.19 18.24 8.94
N GLY A 684 15.73 17.06 9.38
CA GLY A 684 16.02 16.56 10.74
C GLY A 684 14.88 15.99 11.58
N VAL A 685 13.60 16.13 11.20
CA VAL A 685 12.49 15.48 11.94
C VAL A 685 11.97 14.29 11.15
N SER A 686 12.27 13.08 11.61
CA SER A 686 11.77 11.85 10.98
C SER A 686 10.24 11.80 11.07
N GLY A 687 9.59 11.61 9.92
CA GLY A 687 8.12 11.50 9.82
C GLY A 687 7.40 12.81 9.54
N LEU A 688 8.12 13.93 9.45
CA LEU A 688 7.59 15.24 9.08
C LEU A 688 8.12 15.65 7.70
N PHE A 689 7.21 16.04 6.81
CA PHE A 689 7.51 16.75 5.58
C PHE A 689 6.83 18.12 5.62
N GLU A 690 7.63 19.17 5.78
CA GLU A 690 7.15 20.56 5.80
C GLU A 690 7.41 21.22 4.44
N THR A 691 6.40 21.90 3.89
CA THR A 691 6.55 22.72 2.67
C THR A 691 5.57 23.90 2.66
N GLN A 692 5.84 24.88 1.81
CA GLN A 692 4.90 25.98 1.53
C GLN A 692 3.75 25.46 0.67
N LEU A 693 2.53 25.96 0.92
CA LEU A 693 1.33 25.54 0.18
C LEU A 693 1.48 25.72 -1.34
N ASP A 694 2.10 26.82 -1.77
CA ASP A 694 2.31 27.15 -3.18
C ASP A 694 3.52 26.43 -3.81
N ALA A 695 4.33 25.73 -3.00
CA ALA A 695 5.54 25.04 -3.44
C ALA A 695 5.30 23.55 -3.77
N ILE A 696 4.10 23.03 -3.56
CA ILE A 696 3.73 21.65 -3.86
C ILE A 696 2.45 21.61 -4.70
N SER A 697 2.39 20.76 -5.71
CA SER A 697 1.17 20.61 -6.50
C SER A 697 0.16 19.66 -5.82
N VAL A 698 -1.13 19.78 -6.16
CA VAL A 698 -2.18 18.86 -5.68
C VAL A 698 -1.85 17.41 -6.06
N THR A 699 -1.43 17.18 -7.31
CA THR A 699 -1.08 15.83 -7.80
C THR A 699 0.11 15.25 -7.05
N GLU A 700 1.15 16.05 -6.84
CA GLU A 700 2.35 15.63 -6.10
C GLU A 700 2.00 15.27 -4.66
N LEU A 701 1.28 16.14 -3.94
CA LEU A 701 0.89 15.89 -2.55
C LEU A 701 0.10 14.59 -2.38
N PHE A 702 -0.91 14.39 -3.23
CA PHE A 702 -1.73 13.18 -3.16
C PHE A 702 -1.09 11.95 -3.81
N GLY A 703 0.06 12.10 -4.47
CA GLY A 703 0.95 11.00 -4.84
C GLY A 703 1.82 10.52 -3.67
N LEU A 704 2.07 11.37 -2.66
CA LEU A 704 2.90 11.03 -1.49
C LEU A 704 2.13 10.30 -0.37
N VAL A 705 0.79 10.38 -0.38
CA VAL A 705 -0.08 9.85 0.68
C VAL A 705 -1.01 8.74 0.18
N SER A 706 -1.45 7.88 1.10
CA SER A 706 -2.40 6.82 0.77
C SER A 706 -3.84 7.33 0.69
N SER A 707 -4.76 6.48 0.20
CA SER A 707 -6.20 6.77 0.24
C SER A 707 -6.79 6.84 1.67
N PHE A 708 -6.01 6.48 2.70
CA PHE A 708 -6.41 6.58 4.11
C PHE A 708 -5.95 7.89 4.77
N ALA A 709 -5.35 8.80 4.00
CA ALA A 709 -4.94 10.10 4.52
C ALA A 709 -6.14 10.90 5.06
N LYS A 710 -5.86 11.84 5.97
CA LYS A 710 -6.84 12.84 6.44
C LYS A 710 -6.29 14.24 6.22
N LEU A 711 -7.15 15.16 5.80
CA LEU A 711 -6.80 16.56 5.57
C LEU A 711 -7.38 17.43 6.69
N ILE A 712 -6.51 17.95 7.55
CA ILE A 712 -6.84 18.89 8.64
C ILE A 712 -6.50 20.30 8.19
N ILE A 713 -7.49 21.17 8.13
CA ILE A 713 -7.38 22.52 7.61
C ILE A 713 -7.51 23.50 8.75
N GLY A 714 -6.42 24.19 9.06
CA GLY A 714 -6.35 25.24 10.08
C GLY A 714 -6.23 26.66 9.53
N ALA A 715 -6.02 26.80 8.22
CA ALA A 715 -5.91 28.08 7.53
C ALA A 715 -6.83 28.10 6.29
N PRO A 716 -7.89 28.93 6.28
CA PRO A 716 -8.83 29.04 5.17
C PRO A 716 -8.30 29.98 4.08
N ALA A 717 -7.20 29.62 3.41
CA ALA A 717 -6.64 30.39 2.30
C ALA A 717 -7.16 29.91 0.93
N ALA A 718 -7.20 30.80 -0.06
CA ALA A 718 -7.70 30.46 -1.41
C ALA A 718 -6.90 29.32 -2.06
N GLY A 719 -5.58 29.29 -1.85
CA GLY A 719 -4.71 28.21 -2.34
C GLY A 719 -5.01 26.82 -1.74
N VAL A 720 -5.82 26.73 -0.68
CA VAL A 720 -6.19 25.46 -0.04
C VAL A 720 -7.35 24.77 -0.77
N LEU A 721 -8.21 25.54 -1.43
CA LEU A 721 -9.42 25.02 -2.08
C LEU A 721 -9.13 23.90 -3.09
N PRO A 722 -8.10 23.99 -3.96
CA PRO A 722 -7.75 22.89 -4.86
C PRO A 722 -7.41 21.57 -4.14
N PHE A 723 -6.66 21.64 -3.03
CA PHE A 723 -6.31 20.45 -2.23
C PHE A 723 -7.55 19.87 -1.53
N PHE A 724 -8.40 20.76 -1.02
CA PHE A 724 -9.66 20.41 -0.36
C PHE A 724 -10.64 19.72 -1.31
N ASP A 725 -10.87 20.28 -2.50
CA ASP A 725 -11.77 19.71 -3.50
C ASP A 725 -11.26 18.37 -3.99
N TYR A 726 -9.95 18.24 -4.22
CA TYR A 726 -9.34 16.98 -4.62
C TYR A 726 -9.48 15.89 -3.54
N ALA A 727 -9.20 16.23 -2.28
CA ALA A 727 -9.40 15.32 -1.15
C ALA A 727 -10.86 14.81 -1.12
N ARG A 728 -11.83 15.72 -1.22
CA ARG A 728 -13.25 15.38 -1.26
C ARG A 728 -13.60 14.44 -2.42
N HIS A 729 -13.10 14.71 -3.63
CA HIS A 729 -13.36 13.87 -4.80
C HIS A 729 -12.76 12.46 -4.67
N ARG A 730 -11.67 12.30 -3.91
CA ARG A 730 -11.03 11.01 -3.60
C ARG A 730 -11.67 10.27 -2.41
N GLY A 731 -12.63 10.88 -1.73
CA GLY A 731 -13.23 10.32 -0.51
C GLY A 731 -12.34 10.43 0.74
N ILE A 732 -11.34 11.32 0.72
CA ILE A 732 -10.48 11.62 1.87
C ILE A 732 -11.27 12.49 2.87
N GLU A 733 -11.22 12.14 4.15
CA GLU A 733 -11.88 12.91 5.20
C GLU A 733 -11.23 14.29 5.34
N THR A 734 -12.07 15.34 5.33
CA THR A 734 -11.64 16.73 5.47
C THR A 734 -12.18 17.32 6.76
N VAL A 735 -11.28 17.82 7.62
CA VAL A 735 -11.62 18.43 8.91
C VAL A 735 -11.21 19.89 8.88
N PHE A 736 -12.16 20.80 9.03
CA PHE A 736 -11.88 22.22 9.17
C PHE A 736 -11.82 22.59 10.66
N ASP A 737 -10.61 22.77 11.21
CA ASP A 737 -10.38 23.15 12.61
C ASP A 737 -10.27 24.67 12.74
N ILE A 738 -11.33 25.28 13.26
CA ILE A 738 -11.47 26.74 13.31
C ILE A 738 -10.83 27.23 14.61
N ASP A 739 -9.61 27.75 14.48
CA ASP A 739 -8.82 28.27 15.60
C ASP A 739 -9.11 29.73 15.92
N ARG A 740 -9.60 30.54 14.97
CA ARG A 740 -9.86 31.96 15.19
C ARG A 740 -10.98 32.50 14.32
N GLU A 741 -11.43 33.70 14.63
CA GLU A 741 -12.45 34.38 13.84
C GLU A 741 -11.85 35.06 12.61
N TRP A 742 -12.16 34.52 11.43
CA TRP A 742 -11.71 35.05 10.14
C TRP A 742 -12.66 36.15 9.63
N ARG A 743 -12.81 37.23 10.42
CA ARG A 743 -13.85 38.28 10.28
C ARG A 743 -13.95 38.96 8.91
N GLY A 744 -12.91 38.89 8.06
CA GLY A 744 -12.94 39.41 6.69
C GLY A 744 -13.65 38.51 5.68
N ASP A 745 -13.56 37.18 5.86
CA ASP A 745 -14.06 36.18 4.91
C ASP A 745 -15.41 35.58 5.33
N ALA A 746 -15.72 35.56 6.62
CA ALA A 746 -16.93 34.93 7.15
C ALA A 746 -18.25 35.54 6.65
N ARG A 747 -18.25 36.77 6.11
CA ARG A 747 -19.45 37.44 5.57
C ARG A 747 -19.55 37.40 4.04
N ASN A 748 -18.53 36.89 3.36
CA ASN A 748 -18.53 36.75 1.91
C ASN A 748 -18.88 35.29 1.56
N PRO A 749 -20.05 35.00 0.95
CA PRO A 749 -20.45 33.63 0.61
C PRO A 749 -19.46 32.92 -0.32
N GLY A 750 -18.66 33.67 -1.09
CA GLY A 750 -17.64 33.11 -1.99
C GLY A 750 -16.27 32.90 -1.35
N SER A 751 -16.08 33.23 -0.07
CA SER A 751 -14.76 33.11 0.57
C SER A 751 -14.32 31.67 0.76
N PRO A 752 -13.00 31.40 0.80
CA PRO A 752 -12.49 30.08 1.15
C PRO A 752 -13.00 29.59 2.51
N PHE A 753 -13.14 30.49 3.48
CA PHE A 753 -13.72 30.18 4.80
C PHE A 753 -15.13 29.61 4.69
N GLN A 754 -16.04 30.29 3.96
CA GLN A 754 -17.43 29.84 3.82
C GLN A 754 -17.53 28.55 3.01
N GLN A 755 -16.69 28.41 1.97
CA GLN A 755 -16.61 27.17 1.21
C GLN A 755 -16.19 26.00 2.09
N LEU A 756 -15.11 26.12 2.87
CA LEU A 756 -14.65 25.08 3.79
C LEU A 756 -15.69 24.78 4.88
N LEU A 757 -16.27 25.81 5.49
CA LEU A 757 -17.29 25.66 6.52
C LEU A 757 -18.51 24.87 6.03
N ALA A 758 -19.00 25.17 4.83
CA ALA A 758 -20.15 24.49 4.26
C ALA A 758 -19.86 23.06 3.80
N ASN A 759 -18.61 22.77 3.42
CA ASN A 759 -18.27 21.58 2.65
C ASN A 759 -17.36 20.58 3.37
N ALA A 760 -16.66 20.95 4.44
CA ALA A 760 -15.80 20.00 5.14
C ALA A 760 -16.62 18.86 5.73
N SER A 761 -16.04 17.64 5.73
CA SER A 761 -16.66 16.45 6.33
C SER A 761 -17.05 16.74 7.79
N ARG A 762 -16.18 17.44 8.52
CA ARG A 762 -16.40 17.87 9.90
C ARG A 762 -15.82 19.26 10.15
N CYS A 763 -16.45 20.00 11.06
CA CYS A 763 -15.93 21.28 11.55
C CYS A 763 -15.75 21.24 13.07
N THR A 764 -14.64 21.79 13.55
CA THR A 764 -14.39 21.99 14.98
C THR A 764 -14.16 23.46 15.28
N ALA A 765 -14.54 23.90 16.47
CA ALA A 765 -14.25 25.25 16.97
C ALA A 765 -13.37 25.17 18.22
N ALA A 766 -12.35 26.03 18.30
CA ALA A 766 -11.39 26.02 19.40
C ALA A 766 -11.94 26.53 20.74
N THR A 767 -12.89 27.46 20.71
CA THR A 767 -13.47 28.09 21.90
C THR A 767 -15.00 28.10 21.84
N PRO A 768 -15.71 28.17 22.98
CA PRO A 768 -17.17 28.32 22.98
C PRO A 768 -17.64 29.59 22.27
N ALA A 769 -16.88 30.69 22.36
CA ALA A 769 -17.22 31.92 21.67
C ALA A 769 -17.19 31.73 20.13
N LEU A 770 -16.18 31.01 19.60
CA LEU A 770 -16.13 30.66 18.18
C LEU A 770 -17.32 29.76 17.78
N GLN A 771 -17.58 28.71 18.56
CA GLN A 771 -18.71 27.80 18.29
C GLN A 771 -20.04 28.55 18.27
N ALA A 772 -20.29 29.41 19.26
CA ALA A 772 -21.49 30.23 19.34
C ALA A 772 -21.60 31.20 18.17
N SER A 773 -20.49 31.84 17.77
CA SER A 773 -20.49 32.79 16.65
C SER A 773 -20.78 32.13 15.29
N LEU A 774 -20.60 30.80 15.19
CA LEU A 774 -20.80 30.03 13.95
C LEU A 774 -22.08 29.17 13.97
N ALA A 775 -22.82 29.14 15.08
CA ALA A 775 -24.00 28.29 15.25
C ALA A 775 -25.09 28.54 14.20
N ASP A 776 -25.25 29.79 13.75
CA ASP A 776 -26.20 30.17 12.70
C ASP A 776 -25.75 29.72 11.30
N SER A 777 -24.45 29.47 11.10
CA SER A 777 -23.88 29.05 9.81
C SER A 777 -23.86 27.54 9.65
N ARG A 778 -23.60 26.79 10.73
CA ARG A 778 -23.54 25.32 10.72
C ARG A 778 -23.81 24.77 12.13
N ASN A 779 -24.74 23.83 12.24
CA ASN A 779 -25.26 23.35 13.54
C ASN A 779 -24.53 22.12 14.12
N ASP A 780 -23.67 21.46 13.34
CA ASP A 780 -22.88 20.27 13.72
C ASP A 780 -21.41 20.59 14.06
N ILE A 781 -21.08 21.85 14.36
CA ILE A 781 -19.72 22.24 14.77
C ILE A 781 -19.42 21.71 16.18
N SER A 782 -18.43 20.83 16.28
CA SER A 782 -18.00 20.27 17.57
C SER A 782 -17.04 21.22 18.29
N LEU A 783 -17.27 21.46 19.58
CA LEU A 783 -16.31 22.18 20.42
C LEU A 783 -15.12 21.26 20.70
N LEU A 784 -13.95 21.64 20.21
CA LEU A 784 -12.71 20.93 20.51
C LEU A 784 -11.73 21.96 21.08
N ARG A 785 -11.50 21.89 22.38
CA ARG A 785 -10.77 22.88 23.20
C ARG A 785 -9.27 22.68 23.15
N ASP A 786 -8.52 23.76 23.34
CA ASP A 786 -7.06 23.73 23.23
C ASP A 786 -6.39 22.74 24.21
N ALA A 787 -5.12 22.45 23.97
CA ALA A 787 -4.38 21.40 24.66
C ALA A 787 -2.89 21.76 24.79
N VAL A 788 -2.17 21.00 25.63
CA VAL A 788 -0.70 21.08 25.70
C VAL A 788 -0.06 19.71 25.55
N LEU A 789 1.21 19.69 25.16
CA LEU A 789 1.99 18.46 25.07
C LEU A 789 2.24 17.93 26.48
N HIS A 790 1.48 16.92 26.87
CA HIS A 790 1.55 16.21 28.15
C HIS A 790 2.95 15.63 28.50
N THR A 791 3.89 15.53 27.54
CA THR A 791 5.30 15.17 27.79
C THR A 791 6.19 16.35 28.13
N SER A 792 5.79 17.56 27.72
CA SER A 792 6.47 18.82 28.04
C SER A 792 5.95 19.41 29.35
N PHE A 793 4.66 19.24 29.65
CA PHE A 793 3.98 19.69 30.86
C PHE A 793 3.51 18.50 31.68
N ASP A 794 4.43 17.83 32.37
CA ASP A 794 4.18 16.63 33.16
C ASP A 794 4.49 16.90 34.62
N SER A 795 3.47 16.88 35.49
CA SER A 795 3.65 17.10 36.93
C SER A 795 4.54 16.06 37.63
N TYR A 796 4.76 14.89 37.01
CA TYR A 796 5.61 13.83 37.54
C TYR A 796 7.07 13.94 37.10
N LYS A 797 7.38 14.87 36.18
CA LYS A 797 8.73 15.08 35.68
C LYS A 797 9.51 16.03 36.60
N THR A 798 10.75 15.68 36.91
CA THR A 798 11.69 16.62 37.54
C THR A 798 12.20 17.61 36.50
N TYR A 799 12.03 18.89 36.77
CA TYR A 799 12.53 19.98 35.92
C TYR A 799 13.73 20.65 36.59
N ASP A 800 14.79 20.86 35.81
CA ASP A 800 15.88 21.73 36.23
C ASP A 800 15.45 23.20 36.07
N PRO A 801 15.64 24.06 37.09
CA PRO A 801 15.29 25.47 37.00
C PRO A 801 16.05 26.17 35.87
N PRO A 802 15.36 26.81 34.91
CA PRO A 802 16.01 27.43 33.78
C PRO A 802 16.68 28.75 34.14
N ALA A 803 17.71 29.12 33.37
CA ALA A 803 18.42 30.38 33.55
C ALA A 803 17.52 31.59 33.25
N GLY A 804 17.68 32.67 34.02
CA GLY A 804 16.97 33.95 33.83
C GLY A 804 15.76 34.18 34.75
N LEU A 805 15.30 33.15 35.47
CA LEU A 805 14.36 33.33 36.58
C LEU A 805 15.08 33.89 37.82
N ARG A 806 14.43 34.78 38.56
CA ARG A 806 15.01 35.42 39.73
C ARG A 806 15.02 34.43 40.90
N THR A 807 16.14 34.35 41.61
CA THR A 807 16.28 33.57 42.84
C THR A 807 16.02 34.49 44.04
N GLY A 808 15.02 34.22 44.89
CA GLY A 808 14.70 35.04 46.07
C GLY A 808 13.28 34.88 46.60
N SER A 809 12.85 35.72 47.55
CA SER A 809 11.53 35.66 48.23
C SER A 809 10.38 36.36 47.48
N HIS A 810 10.56 36.64 46.19
CA HIS A 810 9.51 37.23 45.36
C HIS A 810 8.66 36.11 44.77
N LYS A 811 7.34 36.34 44.69
CA LYS A 811 6.46 35.45 43.92
C LYS A 811 6.73 35.63 42.44
N GLN A 812 6.57 34.59 41.63
CA GLN A 812 6.86 34.60 40.21
C GLN A 812 5.64 34.12 39.42
N GLY A 813 5.15 34.97 38.53
CA GLY A 813 4.10 34.63 37.56
C GLY A 813 4.69 34.53 36.17
N LEU A 814 4.23 33.57 35.35
CA LEU A 814 4.60 33.47 33.93
C LEU A 814 3.38 33.63 33.02
N PHE A 815 3.55 34.39 31.95
CA PHE A 815 2.61 34.49 30.85
C PHE A 815 3.32 34.28 29.50
N TYR A 816 2.83 33.30 28.75
CA TYR A 816 3.21 33.04 27.36
C TYR A 816 2.05 33.44 26.42
N PRO A 817 2.14 34.58 25.70
CA PRO A 817 1.06 35.10 24.85
C PRO A 817 0.94 34.32 23.52
N ALA A 818 0.55 33.05 23.56
CA ALA A 818 0.47 32.17 22.39
C ALA A 818 -0.46 32.69 21.28
N CYS A 819 -1.55 33.39 21.64
CA CYS A 819 -2.47 34.00 20.69
C CYS A 819 -1.94 35.27 19.99
N GLY A 820 -0.81 35.83 20.45
CA GLY A 820 -0.23 37.08 19.94
C GLY A 820 -0.24 38.21 20.98
N ILE A 821 0.75 39.10 20.90
CA ILE A 821 0.93 40.21 21.86
C ILE A 821 -0.15 41.30 21.75
N GLU A 822 -0.87 41.34 20.63
CA GLU A 822 -1.99 42.24 20.36
C GLU A 822 -3.23 41.92 21.19
N PHE A 823 -3.32 40.72 21.75
CA PHE A 823 -4.42 40.27 22.60
C PHE A 823 -4.18 40.52 24.10
N ILE A 824 -3.01 41.07 24.45
CA ILE A 824 -2.66 41.36 25.84
C ILE A 824 -3.36 42.63 26.30
N ASP A 825 -4.03 42.55 27.45
CA ASP A 825 -4.50 43.73 28.19
C ASP A 825 -3.35 44.30 29.02
N TRP A 826 -2.61 45.23 28.38
CA TRP A 826 -1.43 45.84 28.98
C TRP A 826 -1.76 46.69 30.21
N ASP A 827 -2.96 47.26 30.29
CA ASP A 827 -3.38 48.09 31.43
C ASP A 827 -3.76 47.21 32.63
N MET A 828 -4.37 46.06 32.38
CA MET A 828 -4.60 45.04 33.40
C MET A 828 -3.26 44.49 33.94
N LEU A 829 -2.32 44.14 33.06
CA LEU A 829 -0.99 43.69 33.47
C LEU A 829 -0.27 44.76 34.30
N LYS A 830 -0.30 46.02 33.85
CA LYS A 830 0.27 47.14 34.60
C LYS A 830 -0.37 47.29 35.98
N THR A 831 -1.70 47.22 36.06
CA THR A 831 -2.45 47.29 37.32
C THR A 831 -2.09 46.14 38.26
N ALA A 832 -1.98 44.92 37.74
CA ALA A 832 -1.56 43.75 38.50
C ALA A 832 -0.14 43.91 39.03
N ALA A 833 0.80 44.38 38.20
CA ALA A 833 2.18 44.62 38.59
C ALA A 833 2.32 45.74 39.64
N ASP A 834 1.63 46.86 39.45
CA ASP A 834 1.64 48.02 40.37
C ASP A 834 1.10 47.64 41.77
N ARG A 835 0.07 46.79 41.85
CA ARG A 835 -0.52 46.34 43.13
C ARG A 835 0.25 45.21 43.80
N ASN A 836 1.19 44.57 43.11
CA ASN A 836 1.91 43.39 43.58
C ASN A 836 3.44 43.60 43.52
N ALA A 837 3.95 44.59 44.24
CA ALA A 837 5.37 44.96 44.22
C ALA A 837 6.34 43.82 44.63
N ASN A 838 5.87 42.81 45.38
CA ASN A 838 6.67 41.63 45.75
C ASN A 838 6.53 40.44 44.79
N THR A 839 5.86 40.64 43.65
CA THR A 839 5.63 39.62 42.62
C THR A 839 6.32 40.05 41.33
N VAL A 840 7.06 39.14 40.71
CA VAL A 840 7.69 39.31 39.40
C VAL A 840 6.77 38.69 38.34
N PHE A 841 6.44 39.47 37.32
CA PHE A 841 5.59 39.08 36.21
C PHE A 841 6.44 38.88 34.96
N TYR A 842 6.63 37.63 34.55
CA TYR A 842 7.38 37.27 33.35
C TYR A 842 6.46 37.21 32.13
N VAL A 843 6.81 37.94 31.07
CA VAL A 843 6.13 37.87 29.77
C VAL A 843 7.12 37.32 28.75
N MET A 844 6.82 36.16 28.18
CA MET A 844 7.68 35.55 27.15
C MET A 844 7.33 36.11 25.76
N THR A 845 8.16 37.00 25.23
CA THR A 845 7.88 37.71 23.97
C THR A 845 9.17 38.08 23.25
N SER A 846 9.18 37.97 21.91
CA SER A 846 10.25 38.49 21.06
C SER A 846 10.14 40.01 20.86
N ASP A 847 8.93 40.55 21.02
CA ASP A 847 8.66 41.97 20.88
C ASP A 847 8.96 42.72 22.18
N ASN A 848 9.45 43.96 22.05
CA ASN A 848 9.56 44.87 23.17
C ASN A 848 8.18 45.12 23.79
N LEU A 849 8.13 45.28 25.12
CA LEU A 849 6.91 45.65 25.83
C LEU A 849 6.33 46.93 25.20
N ARG A 850 5.06 46.86 24.74
CA ARG A 850 4.42 47.93 23.92
C ARG A 850 4.26 49.26 24.65
N GLN A 851 4.32 49.25 25.98
CA GLN A 851 4.22 50.44 26.81
C GLN A 851 5.18 50.36 28.02
N PRO A 852 5.53 51.50 28.65
CA PRO A 852 6.32 51.51 29.87
C PRO A 852 5.66 50.65 30.95
N MET A 853 6.41 49.68 31.47
CA MET A 853 5.94 48.73 32.49
C MET A 853 6.67 48.93 33.82
N PRO A 854 6.04 48.59 34.95
CA PRO A 854 6.70 48.53 36.25
C PRO A 854 7.94 47.62 36.23
N SER A 855 8.93 47.90 37.08
CA SER A 855 10.22 47.19 37.08
C SER A 855 10.15 45.71 37.50
N ASN A 856 9.01 45.29 38.03
CA ASN A 856 8.69 43.89 38.35
C ASN A 856 8.01 43.16 37.18
N VAL A 857 7.81 43.79 36.01
CA VAL A 857 7.45 43.12 34.76
C VAL A 857 8.72 42.89 33.93
N ILE A 858 9.02 41.63 33.62
CA ILE A 858 10.26 41.22 32.94
C ILE A 858 9.91 40.50 31.65
N ALA A 859 10.39 41.02 30.52
CA ALA A 859 10.32 40.32 29.25
C ALA A 859 11.38 39.21 29.22
N LEU A 860 10.96 37.98 28.89
CA LEU A 860 11.85 36.86 28.60
C LEU A 860 11.79 36.55 27.10
N PRO A 861 12.90 36.10 26.48
CA PRO A 861 12.85 35.65 25.10
C PRO A 861 11.96 34.40 24.97
N PRO A 862 11.29 34.19 23.83
CA PRO A 862 10.57 32.95 23.55
C PRO A 862 11.53 31.76 23.58
N VAL A 863 11.07 30.64 24.12
CA VAL A 863 11.81 29.38 24.17
C VAL A 863 11.05 28.27 23.45
N PRO A 864 11.75 27.24 22.92
CA PRO A 864 11.08 26.08 22.34
C PRO A 864 10.19 25.36 23.36
N ILE A 865 9.14 24.70 22.87
CA ILE A 865 8.12 24.04 23.71
C ILE A 865 8.70 23.02 24.72
N ASN A 866 9.80 22.35 24.39
CA ASN A 866 10.45 21.37 25.28
C ASN A 866 11.17 22.01 26.48
N GLN A 867 11.47 23.30 26.43
CA GLN A 867 12.03 24.09 27.53
C GLN A 867 10.95 24.87 28.29
N LEU A 868 9.86 25.25 27.63
CA LEU A 868 8.78 26.04 28.21
C LEU A 868 8.16 25.39 29.46
N GLY A 869 8.04 24.07 29.47
CA GLY A 869 7.57 23.31 30.64
C GLY A 869 8.43 23.52 31.89
N ALA A 870 9.75 23.66 31.74
CA ALA A 870 10.66 23.92 32.86
C ALA A 870 10.44 25.31 33.47
N TYR A 871 10.19 26.32 32.63
CA TYR A 871 9.86 27.67 33.09
C TYR A 871 8.52 27.66 33.85
N ALA A 872 7.49 27.06 33.25
CA ALA A 872 6.16 26.97 33.87
C ALA A 872 6.18 26.18 35.19
N ALA A 873 6.99 25.12 35.30
CA ALA A 873 7.16 24.34 36.52
C ALA A 873 7.92 25.11 37.62
N SER A 874 8.82 26.02 37.24
CA SER A 874 9.71 26.76 38.16
C SER A 874 9.10 28.03 38.74
N VAL A 875 8.00 28.55 38.18
CA VAL A 875 7.28 29.73 38.71
C VAL A 875 6.17 29.33 39.68
N ASP A 876 5.65 30.29 40.45
CA ASP A 876 4.60 30.03 41.45
C ASP A 876 3.21 29.88 40.81
N PHE A 877 2.91 30.65 39.75
CA PHE A 877 1.63 30.61 39.04
C PHE A 877 1.77 31.04 37.57
N LEU A 878 0.75 30.71 36.78
CA LEU A 878 0.60 31.26 35.43
C LEU A 878 -0.51 32.32 35.41
N TYR A 879 -0.44 33.25 34.48
CA TYR A 879 -1.48 34.26 34.34
C TYR A 879 -1.76 34.59 32.87
N ALA A 880 -2.96 35.07 32.56
CA ALA A 880 -3.40 35.40 31.21
C ALA A 880 -4.22 36.71 31.23
N PRO A 881 -3.57 37.89 31.13
CA PRO A 881 -4.23 39.19 31.11
C PRO A 881 -4.62 39.52 29.66
N LEU A 882 -5.75 38.98 29.24
CA LEU A 882 -6.21 39.00 27.85
C LEU A 882 -7.37 39.99 27.64
N LEU A 883 -7.39 40.63 26.47
CA LEU A 883 -8.51 41.43 26.01
C LEU A 883 -9.73 40.55 25.69
N PRO A 884 -10.97 41.05 25.82
CA PRO A 884 -12.19 40.30 25.46
C PRO A 884 -12.20 39.76 24.02
N SER A 885 -11.50 40.42 23.09
CA SER A 885 -11.34 39.96 21.71
C SER A 885 -10.61 38.61 21.60
N ALA A 886 -9.76 38.26 22.58
CA ALA A 886 -9.00 37.02 22.57
C ALA A 886 -9.88 35.78 22.81
N ALA A 887 -11.13 35.93 23.28
CA ALA A 887 -12.09 34.83 23.42
C ALA A 887 -12.36 34.10 22.08
N HIS A 888 -12.09 34.77 20.95
CA HIS A 888 -12.21 34.22 19.60
C HIS A 888 -10.87 33.76 19.02
N ALA A 889 -9.85 33.55 19.85
CA ALA A 889 -8.55 33.02 19.47
C ALA A 889 -8.27 31.72 20.23
N GLY A 890 -8.02 30.64 19.50
CA GLY A 890 -7.92 29.28 20.03
C GLY A 890 -6.71 29.04 20.91
N ASP A 891 -5.62 29.77 20.67
CA ASP A 891 -4.39 29.69 21.47
C ASP A 891 -4.44 30.56 22.74
N SER A 892 -5.54 31.26 23.00
CA SER A 892 -5.64 32.22 24.13
C SER A 892 -5.53 31.54 25.50
N ASP A 893 -5.99 30.30 25.60
CA ASP A 893 -6.01 29.52 26.85
C ASP A 893 -4.71 28.75 27.13
N PHE A 894 -3.67 28.87 26.31
CA PHE A 894 -2.46 28.06 26.45
C PHE A 894 -1.92 28.01 27.89
N ASN A 895 -1.86 29.16 28.57
CA ASN A 895 -1.39 29.26 29.97
C ASN A 895 -2.32 28.56 30.97
N VAL A 896 -3.62 28.53 30.69
CA VAL A 896 -4.61 27.80 31.49
C VAL A 896 -4.33 26.31 31.40
N TYR A 897 -4.22 25.76 30.19
CA TYR A 897 -3.94 24.33 30.02
C TYR A 897 -2.56 23.94 30.55
N ALA A 898 -1.52 24.75 30.28
CA ALA A 898 -0.16 24.52 30.78
C ALA A 898 -0.07 24.50 32.30
N GLY A 899 -0.71 25.48 32.97
CA GLY A 899 -0.72 25.56 34.43
C GLY A 899 -1.48 24.40 35.06
N LEU A 900 -2.67 24.08 34.55
CA LEU A 900 -3.48 22.98 35.07
C LEU A 900 -2.82 21.61 34.88
N HIS A 901 -2.08 21.39 33.78
CA HIS A 901 -1.29 20.17 33.57
C HIS A 901 -0.14 20.00 34.57
N LEU A 902 0.44 21.11 35.04
CA LEU A 902 1.49 21.12 36.05
C LEU A 902 0.96 21.22 37.49
N GLY A 903 -0.36 21.28 37.69
CA GLY A 903 -0.97 21.51 39.00
C GLY A 903 -0.67 22.91 39.58
N LYS A 904 -0.35 23.88 38.70
CA LYS A 904 -0.07 25.27 39.07
C LYS A 904 -1.35 26.11 39.06
N PRO A 905 -1.51 27.05 40.00
CA PRO A 905 -2.58 28.04 39.94
C PRO A 905 -2.47 28.91 38.67
N VAL A 906 -3.62 29.26 38.09
CA VAL A 906 -3.72 30.13 36.92
C VAL A 906 -4.74 31.24 37.16
N VAL A 907 -4.37 32.49 36.87
CA VAL A 907 -5.31 33.62 36.84
C VAL A 907 -5.56 34.05 35.40
N SER A 908 -6.81 33.95 34.93
CA SER A 908 -7.19 34.34 33.57
C SER A 908 -8.19 35.50 33.61
N SER A 909 -8.10 36.46 32.70
CA SER A 909 -9.15 37.47 32.53
C SER A 909 -10.34 36.98 31.72
N LEU A 910 -10.20 35.86 31.00
CA LEU A 910 -11.24 35.28 30.15
C LEU A 910 -11.73 33.95 30.69
N ASP A 911 -13.05 33.77 30.63
CA ASP A 911 -13.67 32.45 30.77
C ASP A 911 -13.71 31.76 29.42
N SER A 912 -12.92 30.72 29.26
CA SER A 912 -13.01 29.85 28.10
C SER A 912 -14.11 28.80 28.22
N GLY A 913 -14.94 28.83 29.25
CA GLY A 913 -16.00 27.88 29.54
C GLY A 913 -15.53 26.67 30.36
N LEU A 914 -14.38 26.79 31.05
CA LEU A 914 -13.98 25.87 32.12
C LEU A 914 -14.55 26.28 33.48
N GLY A 915 -14.91 27.57 33.64
CA GLY A 915 -15.34 28.13 34.91
C GLY A 915 -14.22 28.20 35.95
N ASP A 916 -14.53 28.81 37.10
CA ASP A 916 -13.61 28.82 38.25
C ASP A 916 -13.40 27.39 38.77
N THR A 917 -12.14 27.02 39.01
CA THR A 917 -11.78 25.76 39.65
C THR A 917 -10.90 26.03 40.86
N ARG A 918 -10.44 24.97 41.54
CA ARG A 918 -9.48 25.12 42.66
C ARG A 918 -8.16 25.78 42.23
N SER A 919 -7.78 25.61 40.96
CA SER A 919 -6.50 26.07 40.41
C SER A 919 -6.66 27.05 39.24
N LEU A 920 -7.88 27.39 38.84
CA LEU A 920 -8.18 28.38 37.80
C LEU A 920 -9.08 29.47 38.37
N PHE A 921 -8.61 30.72 38.30
CA PHE A 921 -9.31 31.91 38.78
C PHE A 921 -9.60 32.84 37.62
N ILE A 922 -10.88 32.97 37.26
CA ILE A 922 -11.35 33.80 36.16
C ILE A 922 -11.76 35.17 36.69
N ARG A 923 -10.97 36.20 36.38
CA ARG A 923 -11.11 37.55 36.92
C ARG A 923 -11.09 38.58 35.79
N PRO A 924 -12.26 38.92 35.21
CA PRO A 924 -12.34 39.82 34.06
C PRO A 924 -12.06 41.28 34.42
N ALA A 925 -12.24 41.68 35.68
CA ALA A 925 -11.93 43.03 36.15
C ALA A 925 -10.47 43.13 36.62
N ALA A 926 -9.78 44.21 36.21
CA ALA A 926 -8.36 44.41 36.52
C ALA A 926 -8.05 44.40 38.03
N ASP A 927 -8.96 44.93 38.84
CA ASP A 927 -8.82 44.99 40.30
C ASP A 927 -8.87 43.59 40.94
N ASP A 928 -9.83 42.77 40.51
CA ASP A 928 -10.00 41.40 41.00
C ASP A 928 -8.89 40.48 40.47
N PHE A 929 -8.42 40.71 39.24
CA PHE A 929 -7.28 40.02 38.64
C PHE A 929 -6.00 40.28 39.43
N ALA A 930 -5.73 41.57 39.73
CA ALA A 930 -4.59 41.97 40.54
C ALA A 930 -4.65 41.40 41.96
N ALA A 931 -5.85 41.38 42.57
CA ALA A 931 -6.06 40.78 43.89
C ALA A 931 -5.83 39.26 43.87
N ALA A 932 -6.31 38.56 42.85
CA ALA A 932 -6.10 37.11 42.70
C ALA A 932 -4.60 36.79 42.62
N CYS A 933 -3.84 37.49 41.77
CA CYS A 933 -2.37 37.35 41.68
C CYS A 933 -1.66 37.57 43.02
N ALA A 934 -2.18 38.44 43.90
CA ALA A 934 -1.64 38.67 45.23
C ALA A 934 -1.82 37.48 46.18
N THR A 935 -2.99 36.84 46.09
CA THR A 935 -3.46 35.81 47.04
C THR A 935 -2.88 34.41 46.81
N LEU A 936 -2.32 34.15 45.62
CA LEU A 936 -1.66 32.89 45.31
C LEU A 936 -0.38 32.76 46.15
N SER A 937 -0.42 31.98 47.24
CA SER A 937 0.65 31.88 48.24
C SER A 937 1.47 30.60 48.08
N GLY A 938 2.80 30.72 48.18
CA GLY A 938 3.78 29.63 48.07
C GLY A 938 3.76 28.58 49.20
N ASP A 939 2.74 28.60 50.07
CA ASP A 939 2.49 27.56 51.08
C ASP A 939 1.52 26.47 50.60
N SER A 940 0.84 26.66 49.45
CA SER A 940 0.17 25.55 48.81
C SER A 940 1.22 24.66 48.18
N SER A 941 1.54 23.52 48.81
CA SER A 941 2.29 22.44 48.17
C SER A 941 1.79 22.25 46.73
N PRO A 942 2.68 21.99 45.75
CA PRO A 942 2.26 21.74 44.37
C PRO A 942 1.08 20.77 44.38
N GLN A 943 -0.06 21.22 43.87
CA GLN A 943 -1.24 20.39 43.86
C GLN A 943 -1.02 19.32 42.80
N ALA A 944 -1.43 18.09 43.08
CA ALA A 944 -1.46 17.07 42.03
C ALA A 944 -2.34 17.60 40.89
N ALA A 945 -1.85 17.50 39.66
CA ALA A 945 -2.64 17.83 38.49
C ALA A 945 -3.94 17.00 38.49
N ASP A 946 -5.04 17.58 38.01
CA ASP A 946 -6.24 16.80 37.75
C ASP A 946 -5.97 15.90 36.53
N GLU A 947 -5.69 14.64 36.77
CA GLU A 947 -5.30 13.70 35.72
C GLU A 947 -6.44 13.42 34.75
N GLN A 948 -7.70 13.57 35.17
CA GLN A 948 -8.83 13.47 34.27
C GLN A 948 -8.85 14.67 33.30
N PHE A 949 -8.53 15.87 33.80
CA PHE A 949 -8.32 17.04 32.96
C PHE A 949 -7.14 16.84 32.00
N VAL A 950 -5.99 16.37 32.49
CA VAL A 950 -4.82 16.10 31.63
C VAL A 950 -5.13 15.08 30.55
N SER A 951 -5.84 14.01 30.89
CA SER A 951 -6.29 12.98 29.95
C SER A 951 -7.16 13.56 28.83
N GLN A 952 -8.08 14.47 29.16
CA GLN A 952 -9.02 15.05 28.21
C GLN A 952 -8.42 16.19 27.37
N HIS A 953 -7.37 16.84 27.86
CA HIS A 953 -6.81 18.08 27.27
C HIS A 953 -5.34 17.94 26.84
N SER A 954 -4.92 16.71 26.48
CA SER A 954 -3.64 16.45 25.82
C SER A 954 -3.76 16.56 24.30
N TRP A 955 -2.64 16.85 23.61
CA TRP A 955 -2.63 16.82 22.14
C TRP A 955 -2.89 15.44 21.53
N LEU A 956 -2.63 14.35 22.26
CA LEU A 956 -3.00 13.00 21.80
C LEU A 956 -4.51 12.78 21.85
N ALA A 957 -5.15 13.18 22.95
CA ALA A 957 -6.61 13.16 23.09
C ALA A 957 -7.31 14.00 22.03
N ARG A 958 -6.71 15.13 21.66
CA ARG A 958 -7.21 15.99 20.60
C ARG A 958 -6.99 15.39 19.21
N LEU A 959 -5.83 14.79 18.98
CA LEU A 959 -5.53 14.08 17.75
C LEU A 959 -6.55 12.96 17.49
N GLU A 960 -6.93 12.18 18.51
CA GLU A 960 -7.97 11.15 18.39
C GLU A 960 -9.34 11.69 18.00
N GLN A 961 -9.69 12.88 18.45
CA GLN A 961 -10.95 13.50 18.07
C GLN A 961 -10.89 14.03 16.62
N LEU A 962 -9.76 14.58 16.19
CA LEU A 962 -9.56 15.06 14.82
C LEU A 962 -9.40 13.92 13.81
N ALA A 963 -8.72 12.85 14.20
CA ALA A 963 -8.39 11.70 13.38
C ALA A 963 -8.68 10.39 14.13
N PRO A 964 -9.97 10.06 14.37
CA PRO A 964 -10.34 8.88 15.12
C PRO A 964 -9.88 7.61 14.43
N ALA A 965 -9.46 6.64 15.23
CA ALA A 965 -9.09 5.32 14.77
C ALA A 965 -10.33 4.50 14.38
N GLU A 966 -10.17 3.63 13.38
CA GLU A 966 -11.20 2.68 12.99
C GLU A 966 -11.42 1.62 14.09
N PRO A 967 -12.67 1.32 14.47
CA PRO A 967 -12.96 0.31 15.49
C PRO A 967 -12.49 -1.09 15.07
N ARG A 968 -11.72 -1.75 15.94
CA ARG A 968 -11.20 -3.12 15.73
C ARG A 968 -11.78 -4.14 16.72
N ARG A 969 -11.94 -3.75 17.99
CA ARG A 969 -12.47 -4.59 19.08
C ARG A 969 -11.82 -5.97 19.19
N ASP A 970 -10.49 -6.02 19.19
CA ASP A 970 -9.72 -7.26 19.15
C ASP A 970 -8.70 -7.42 20.28
N VAL A 971 -8.61 -6.44 21.20
CA VAL A 971 -7.71 -6.48 22.36
C VAL A 971 -8.50 -6.78 23.63
N SER A 972 -8.14 -7.85 24.34
CA SER A 972 -8.56 -8.04 25.74
C SER A 972 -7.52 -7.42 26.67
N VAL A 973 -7.94 -6.44 27.46
CA VAL A 973 -7.09 -5.81 28.48
C VAL A 973 -7.25 -6.56 29.79
N VAL A 974 -6.14 -7.00 30.39
CA VAL A 974 -6.07 -7.62 31.71
C VAL A 974 -5.39 -6.65 32.67
N ILE A 975 -6.12 -6.21 33.70
CA ILE A 975 -5.63 -5.32 34.75
C ILE A 975 -5.66 -6.07 36.08
N LEU A 976 -4.54 -6.05 36.80
CA LEU A 976 -4.50 -6.49 38.20
C LEU A 976 -4.76 -5.31 39.14
N ILE A 977 -5.53 -5.56 40.20
CA ILE A 977 -5.72 -4.62 41.31
C ILE A 977 -5.47 -5.32 42.64
N HIS A 978 -4.68 -4.68 43.52
CA HIS A 978 -4.56 -5.03 44.93
C HIS A 978 -4.49 -3.71 45.73
N ASN A 979 -5.44 -3.46 46.62
CA ASN A 979 -5.44 -2.30 47.52
C ASN A 979 -5.17 -0.92 46.85
N ASN A 980 -5.81 -0.67 45.69
CA ASN A 980 -5.66 0.55 44.89
C ASN A 980 -6.99 1.28 44.61
N ALA A 981 -7.92 1.28 45.57
CA ALA A 981 -9.23 1.91 45.47
C ALA A 981 -9.18 3.39 45.05
N LYS A 982 -8.11 4.11 45.42
CA LYS A 982 -7.94 5.54 45.11
C LYS A 982 -7.62 5.83 43.64
N ILE A 983 -7.09 4.86 42.89
CA ILE A 983 -6.53 5.09 41.55
C ILE A 983 -7.16 4.22 40.46
N ILE A 984 -7.76 3.06 40.78
CA ILE A 984 -8.37 2.18 39.78
C ILE A 984 -9.44 2.89 38.94
N GLY A 985 -10.20 3.81 39.55
CA GLY A 985 -11.21 4.59 38.86
C GLY A 985 -10.64 5.41 37.70
N ARG A 986 -9.48 6.05 37.91
CA ARG A 986 -8.75 6.82 36.89
C ARG A 986 -8.24 5.92 35.77
N CYS A 987 -7.67 4.77 36.12
CA CYS A 987 -7.17 3.79 35.16
C CYS A 987 -8.30 3.38 34.18
N LEU A 988 -9.44 2.95 34.73
CA LEU A 988 -10.57 2.48 33.94
C LEU A 988 -11.27 3.60 33.18
N SER A 989 -11.49 4.78 33.80
CA SER A 989 -12.16 5.91 33.13
C SER A 989 -11.38 6.36 31.90
N THR A 990 -10.07 6.52 32.02
CA THR A 990 -9.20 6.96 30.93
C THR A 990 -9.00 5.88 29.87
N LEU A 991 -8.82 4.61 30.27
CA LEU A 991 -8.74 3.48 29.33
C LEU A 991 -9.99 3.40 28.44
N LEU A 992 -11.18 3.46 29.05
CA LEU A 992 -12.43 3.36 28.32
C LEU A 992 -12.70 4.59 27.44
N ALA A 993 -12.33 5.79 27.91
CA ALA A 993 -12.49 7.01 27.15
C ALA A 993 -11.65 7.02 25.87
N HIS A 994 -10.38 6.61 25.95
CA HIS A 994 -9.45 6.68 24.82
C HIS A 994 -9.41 5.40 23.98
N CYS A 995 -9.39 4.23 24.61
CA CYS A 995 -9.00 2.99 23.92
C CYS A 995 -10.18 2.13 23.48
N SER A 996 -11.43 2.52 23.74
CA SER A 996 -12.64 1.71 23.47
C SER A 996 -12.76 1.17 22.04
N ALA A 997 -12.23 1.87 21.04
CA ALA A 997 -12.19 1.41 19.65
C ALA A 997 -11.42 0.09 19.46
N TYR A 998 -10.45 -0.20 20.34
CA TYR A 998 -9.60 -1.39 20.28
C TYR A 998 -10.08 -2.54 21.19
N LEU A 999 -10.90 -2.22 22.20
CA LEU A 999 -11.22 -3.16 23.27
C LEU A 999 -12.27 -4.18 22.82
N ALA A 1000 -11.90 -5.45 22.89
CA ALA A 1000 -12.86 -6.56 22.90
C ALA A 1000 -13.55 -6.62 24.27
N GLU A 1001 -12.75 -6.54 25.34
CA GLU A 1001 -13.20 -6.51 26.73
C GLU A 1001 -12.10 -5.96 27.66
N VAL A 1002 -12.49 -5.54 28.86
CA VAL A 1002 -11.58 -5.20 29.95
C VAL A 1002 -11.86 -6.15 31.11
N ILE A 1003 -10.81 -6.80 31.60
CA ILE A 1003 -10.85 -7.78 32.69
C ILE A 1003 -10.03 -7.23 33.83
N VAL A 1004 -10.67 -6.94 34.95
CA VAL A 1004 -9.99 -6.57 36.19
C VAL A 1004 -9.96 -7.78 37.10
N VAL A 1005 -8.76 -8.18 37.51
CA VAL A 1005 -8.56 -9.26 38.47
C VAL A 1005 -8.23 -8.64 39.83
N ASP A 1006 -9.17 -8.73 40.75
CA ASP A 1006 -9.00 -8.35 42.15
C ASP A 1006 -8.14 -9.39 42.88
N ASN A 1007 -6.94 -9.00 43.27
CA ASN A 1007 -5.90 -9.85 43.81
C ASN A 1007 -5.91 -9.85 45.35
N ALA A 1008 -7.08 -10.15 45.93
CA ALA A 1008 -7.35 -10.09 47.37
C ALA A 1008 -7.24 -8.67 47.98
N SER A 1009 -7.92 -7.68 47.39
CA SER A 1009 -8.03 -6.33 47.96
C SER A 1009 -8.91 -6.30 49.22
N SER A 1010 -8.63 -5.35 50.11
CA SER A 1010 -9.39 -5.10 51.35
C SER A 1010 -9.84 -3.64 51.52
N ASP A 1011 -9.51 -2.78 50.57
CA ASP A 1011 -9.69 -1.33 50.63
C ASP A 1011 -10.94 -0.81 49.89
N GLY A 1012 -11.78 -1.72 49.37
CA GLY A 1012 -12.98 -1.38 48.61
C GLY A 1012 -12.76 -1.21 47.10
N GLY A 1013 -11.55 -1.45 46.59
CA GLY A 1013 -11.23 -1.23 45.17
C GLY A 1013 -12.06 -2.09 44.21
N ALA A 1014 -12.33 -3.36 44.57
CA ALA A 1014 -13.17 -4.26 43.79
C ALA A 1014 -14.62 -3.77 43.70
N GLU A 1015 -15.17 -3.29 44.81
CA GLU A 1015 -16.53 -2.75 44.90
C GLU A 1015 -16.69 -1.46 44.07
N ILE A 1016 -15.61 -0.66 43.96
CA ILE A 1016 -15.60 0.51 43.07
C ILE A 1016 -15.73 0.09 41.60
N VAL A 1017 -15.00 -0.95 41.19
CA VAL A 1017 -15.05 -1.48 39.82
C VAL A 1017 -16.45 -2.01 39.51
N GLU A 1018 -16.98 -2.87 40.38
CA GLU A 1018 -18.30 -3.48 40.24
C GLU A 1018 -19.42 -2.43 40.16
N LYS A 1019 -19.35 -1.38 40.98
CA LYS A 1019 -20.38 -0.34 41.06
C LYS A 1019 -20.32 0.67 39.92
N HIS A 1020 -19.13 1.15 39.55
CA HIS A 1020 -18.98 2.29 38.62
C HIS A 1020 -18.63 1.89 37.19
N PHE A 1021 -18.17 0.66 36.98
CA PHE A 1021 -17.74 0.16 35.67
C PHE A 1021 -18.40 -1.20 35.35
N PRO A 1022 -19.75 -1.28 35.27
CA PRO A 1022 -20.47 -2.53 35.01
C PRO A 1022 -20.13 -3.19 33.66
N GLN A 1023 -19.55 -2.45 32.72
CA GLN A 1023 -19.04 -2.94 31.45
C GLN A 1023 -17.67 -3.66 31.57
N VAL A 1024 -17.02 -3.58 32.73
CA VAL A 1024 -15.72 -4.22 33.02
C VAL A 1024 -15.96 -5.54 33.73
N LYS A 1025 -15.26 -6.59 33.29
CA LYS A 1025 -15.37 -7.93 33.88
C LYS A 1025 -14.48 -8.02 35.12
N LEU A 1026 -15.08 -7.98 36.31
CA LEU A 1026 -14.37 -8.17 37.57
C LEU A 1026 -14.26 -9.67 37.92
N ILE A 1027 -13.04 -10.13 38.18
CA ILE A 1027 -12.76 -11.50 38.65
C ILE A 1027 -12.05 -11.41 40.00
N ARG A 1028 -12.55 -12.12 41.02
CA ARG A 1028 -11.95 -12.12 42.35
C ARG A 1028 -10.99 -13.30 42.50
N ASN A 1029 -9.71 -13.01 42.68
CA ASN A 1029 -8.66 -13.98 43.02
C ASN A 1029 -8.50 -14.03 44.54
N PRO A 1030 -8.69 -15.19 45.19
CA PRO A 1030 -8.64 -15.29 46.66
C PRO A 1030 -7.22 -15.16 47.25
N GLN A 1031 -6.19 -15.11 46.42
CA GLN A 1031 -4.79 -15.03 46.83
C GLN A 1031 -4.11 -13.87 46.10
N ASN A 1032 -3.22 -13.14 46.79
CA ASN A 1032 -2.44 -12.08 46.15
C ASN A 1032 -1.24 -12.68 45.40
N GLY A 1033 -1.34 -12.82 44.08
CA GLY A 1033 -0.23 -13.22 43.22
C GLY A 1033 -0.29 -12.60 41.83
N CYS A 1034 0.81 -11.98 41.38
CA CYS A 1034 0.93 -11.38 40.05
C CYS A 1034 0.75 -12.41 38.92
N SER A 1035 1.36 -13.59 39.05
CA SER A 1035 1.34 -14.63 38.02
C SER A 1035 -0.02 -15.31 37.97
N SER A 1036 -0.51 -15.76 39.13
CA SER A 1036 -1.84 -16.39 39.23
C SER A 1036 -2.95 -15.45 38.78
N GLY A 1037 -2.88 -14.17 39.20
CA GLY A 1037 -3.83 -13.16 38.79
C GLY A 1037 -3.84 -12.88 37.28
N ARG A 1038 -2.67 -12.70 36.63
CA ARG A 1038 -2.60 -12.48 35.17
C ARG A 1038 -3.08 -13.69 34.38
N ASN A 1039 -2.68 -14.90 34.78
CA ASN A 1039 -3.15 -16.14 34.15
C ASN A 1039 -4.67 -16.28 34.25
N LEU A 1040 -5.25 -15.97 35.42
CA LEU A 1040 -6.70 -15.98 35.62
C LEU A 1040 -7.39 -14.96 34.69
N GLY A 1041 -6.83 -13.76 34.55
CA GLY A 1041 -7.32 -12.76 33.61
C GLY A 1041 -7.32 -13.25 32.17
N VAL A 1042 -6.22 -13.88 31.71
CA VAL A 1042 -6.13 -14.44 30.34
C VAL A 1042 -7.08 -15.61 30.12
N ALA A 1043 -7.28 -16.47 31.13
CA ALA A 1043 -8.25 -17.56 31.05
C ALA A 1043 -9.68 -17.06 30.77
N HIS A 1044 -9.96 -15.81 31.16
CA HIS A 1044 -11.24 -15.15 30.94
C HIS A 1044 -11.28 -14.23 29.71
N SER A 1045 -10.21 -14.17 28.90
CA SER A 1045 -10.11 -13.30 27.72
C SER A 1045 -10.46 -14.00 26.40
N SER A 1046 -10.98 -13.22 25.45
CA SER A 1046 -11.44 -13.67 24.12
C SER A 1046 -10.80 -12.93 22.94
N GLY A 1047 -10.06 -11.85 23.21
CA GLY A 1047 -9.43 -11.00 22.20
C GLY A 1047 -8.33 -11.74 21.45
N LYS A 1048 -8.12 -11.34 20.19
CA LYS A 1048 -7.01 -11.80 19.35
C LYS A 1048 -5.65 -11.40 19.95
N TYR A 1049 -5.62 -10.25 20.59
CA TYR A 1049 -4.48 -9.74 21.33
C TYR A 1049 -4.82 -9.63 22.81
N VAL A 1050 -3.81 -9.84 23.65
CA VAL A 1050 -3.88 -9.62 25.09
C VAL A 1050 -2.97 -8.45 25.42
N ALA A 1051 -3.47 -7.52 26.22
CA ALA A 1051 -2.67 -6.43 26.76
C ALA A 1051 -2.72 -6.47 28.28
N PHE A 1052 -1.57 -6.40 28.93
CA PHE A 1052 -1.46 -6.31 30.39
C PHE A 1052 -1.22 -4.86 30.79
N PHE A 1053 -1.93 -4.41 31.82
CA PHE A 1053 -1.73 -3.12 32.46
C PHE A 1053 -1.85 -3.28 33.98
N ASP A 1054 -1.26 -2.35 34.72
CA ASP A 1054 -1.38 -2.25 36.17
C ASP A 1054 -2.35 -1.12 36.55
N SER A 1055 -3.01 -1.25 37.71
CA SER A 1055 -4.06 -0.31 38.14
C SER A 1055 -3.59 1.13 38.40
N ASP A 1056 -2.28 1.37 38.42
CA ASP A 1056 -1.65 2.69 38.59
C ASP A 1056 -1.29 3.37 37.25
N GLN A 1057 -1.68 2.76 36.13
CA GLN A 1057 -1.56 3.33 34.80
C GLN A 1057 -2.82 4.09 34.39
N TRP A 1058 -2.66 5.10 33.55
CA TRP A 1058 -3.76 5.89 32.98
C TRP A 1058 -3.41 6.36 31.57
N PHE A 1059 -4.43 6.80 30.84
CA PHE A 1059 -4.32 7.02 29.40
C PHE A 1059 -4.65 8.47 29.04
N VAL A 1060 -3.84 9.04 28.17
CA VAL A 1060 -4.04 10.37 27.58
C VAL A 1060 -4.23 10.29 26.07
N GLY A 1061 -4.29 9.06 25.56
CA GLY A 1061 -4.57 8.70 24.18
C GLY A 1061 -4.49 7.19 23.92
N SER A 1062 -4.97 6.76 22.77
CA SER A 1062 -5.04 5.41 22.22
C SER A 1062 -3.88 5.04 21.29
N ALA A 1063 -3.01 6.00 20.97
CA ALA A 1063 -1.90 5.81 20.03
C ALA A 1063 -1.04 4.57 20.37
N GLY A 1064 -0.74 4.32 21.63
CA GLY A 1064 0.06 3.17 22.08
C GLY A 1064 -0.57 1.82 21.73
N PHE A 1065 -1.90 1.70 21.70
CA PHE A 1065 -2.58 0.49 21.23
C PHE A 1065 -2.33 0.28 19.74
N ALA A 1066 -2.52 1.34 18.95
CA ALA A 1066 -2.34 1.28 17.51
C ALA A 1066 -0.89 0.93 17.12
N GLU A 1067 0.09 1.56 17.79
CA GLU A 1067 1.51 1.27 17.61
C GLU A 1067 1.85 -0.19 17.92
N ALA A 1068 1.38 -0.70 19.07
CA ALA A 1068 1.62 -2.08 19.48
C ALA A 1068 1.02 -3.09 18.49
N LEU A 1069 -0.24 -2.90 18.10
CA LEU A 1069 -0.93 -3.76 17.15
C LEU A 1069 -0.29 -3.72 15.77
N HIS A 1070 0.10 -2.53 15.30
CA HIS A 1070 0.78 -2.40 14.01
C HIS A 1070 2.07 -3.22 13.98
N VAL A 1071 2.92 -3.11 15.01
CA VAL A 1071 4.17 -3.87 15.08
C VAL A 1071 3.90 -5.37 15.10
N LEU A 1072 2.98 -5.82 15.95
CA LEU A 1072 2.62 -7.23 16.04
C LEU A 1072 2.13 -7.76 14.68
N GLU A 1073 1.27 -7.02 13.98
CA GLU A 1073 0.67 -7.42 12.70
C GLU A 1073 1.64 -7.50 11.53
N ASN A 1074 2.55 -6.54 11.44
CA ASN A 1074 3.48 -6.45 10.31
C ASN A 1074 4.78 -7.23 10.56
N ASN A 1075 5.02 -7.71 11.78
CA ASN A 1075 6.20 -8.52 12.10
C ASN A 1075 5.83 -9.81 12.86
N ALA A 1076 5.60 -10.90 12.12
CA ALA A 1076 5.35 -12.23 12.69
C ALA A 1076 6.51 -12.79 13.56
N ALA A 1077 7.71 -12.20 13.47
CA ALA A 1077 8.83 -12.56 14.33
C ALA A 1077 8.74 -11.95 15.74
N VAL A 1078 7.93 -10.91 15.94
CA VAL A 1078 7.73 -10.25 17.23
C VAL A 1078 6.70 -11.02 18.04
N GLY A 1079 7.12 -11.52 19.20
CA GLY A 1079 6.23 -12.25 20.11
C GLY A 1079 5.49 -11.35 21.07
N THR A 1080 6.15 -10.29 21.53
CA THR A 1080 5.57 -9.31 22.45
C THR A 1080 6.24 -7.94 22.28
N ILE A 1081 5.48 -6.89 22.57
CA ILE A 1081 5.90 -5.48 22.57
C ILE A 1081 5.44 -4.78 23.85
N GLY A 1082 6.19 -3.79 24.35
CA GLY A 1082 5.78 -2.99 25.50
C GLY A 1082 6.65 -1.76 25.72
N TRP A 1083 6.19 -0.87 26.59
CA TRP A 1083 6.86 0.39 26.91
C TRP A 1083 7.72 0.37 28.16
N ASN A 1084 7.62 -0.67 28.98
CA ASN A 1084 8.51 -0.86 30.12
C ASN A 1084 9.51 -1.97 29.80
N ALA A 1085 10.80 -1.65 29.71
CA ALA A 1085 11.86 -2.61 29.37
C ALA A 1085 13.06 -2.57 30.31
N GLY A 1086 13.75 -3.70 30.44
CA GLY A 1086 14.99 -3.81 31.18
C GLY A 1086 16.02 -4.73 30.53
N TRP A 1087 17.23 -4.71 31.08
CA TRP A 1087 18.37 -5.55 30.70
C TRP A 1087 18.78 -6.44 31.85
N PHE A 1088 19.22 -7.66 31.55
CA PHE A 1088 19.63 -8.65 32.54
C PHE A 1088 21.08 -9.07 32.30
N ASP A 1089 21.96 -8.60 33.18
CA ASP A 1089 23.33 -9.08 33.24
C ASP A 1089 23.40 -10.35 34.11
N ALA A 1090 23.82 -11.46 33.50
CA ALA A 1090 23.99 -12.74 34.18
C ALA A 1090 25.08 -12.72 35.27
N THR A 1091 26.03 -11.80 35.19
CA THR A 1091 27.19 -11.68 36.10
C THR A 1091 26.88 -10.90 37.37
N ARG A 1092 25.77 -10.16 37.40
CA ARG A 1092 25.34 -9.43 38.59
C ARG A 1092 24.73 -10.34 39.66
N THR A 1093 25.15 -10.11 40.89
CA THR A 1093 24.67 -10.84 42.08
C THR A 1093 23.28 -10.39 42.52
N ASP A 1094 22.93 -9.13 42.25
CA ASP A 1094 21.64 -8.56 42.61
C ASP A 1094 20.56 -8.85 41.58
N LEU A 1095 20.89 -9.31 40.36
CA LEU A 1095 19.95 -9.62 39.26
C LEU A 1095 18.89 -8.54 38.98
N GLY A 1096 18.97 -7.37 39.60
CA GLY A 1096 18.07 -6.26 39.39
C GLY A 1096 18.47 -5.60 38.08
N GLY A 1097 17.94 -6.12 36.98
CA GLY A 1097 17.89 -5.35 35.76
C GLY A 1097 17.23 -4.01 36.08
N MET A 1098 17.94 -2.93 35.82
CA MET A 1098 17.46 -1.57 36.05
C MET A 1098 16.18 -1.40 35.18
N ILE A 1099 15.05 -0.99 35.74
CA ILE A 1099 13.75 -0.78 35.05
C ILE A 1099 13.80 0.52 34.22
N ALA A 1100 13.06 0.61 33.11
CA ALA A 1100 13.12 1.72 32.14
C ALA A 1100 12.91 3.11 32.75
N ASP A 1101 12.14 3.18 33.83
CA ASP A 1101 11.57 4.42 34.37
C ASP A 1101 12.61 5.44 34.86
N TYR A 1102 13.88 5.06 35.03
CA TYR A 1102 14.92 5.93 35.64
C TYR A 1102 16.21 6.11 34.83
N CYS A 1103 16.17 5.92 33.51
CA CYS A 1103 17.38 6.13 32.68
C CYS A 1103 17.15 7.13 31.55
N PRO A 1104 17.85 8.28 31.59
CA PRO A 1104 17.76 9.34 30.57
C PRO A 1104 18.03 8.89 29.12
N ASN A 1105 18.73 7.76 28.91
CA ASN A 1105 19.15 7.28 27.58
C ASN A 1105 18.49 5.94 27.14
N ARG A 1106 17.29 5.62 27.65
CA ARG A 1106 16.51 4.44 27.20
C ARG A 1106 15.50 4.71 26.10
N ALA A 1107 15.47 5.94 25.59
CA ALA A 1107 14.61 6.35 24.51
C ALA A 1107 14.80 5.48 23.25
N MET A 1108 13.79 5.51 22.38
CA MET A 1108 13.93 5.07 21.01
C MET A 1108 15.06 5.86 20.34
N ASN A 1109 16.19 5.22 20.05
CA ASN A 1109 17.26 5.86 19.28
C ASN A 1109 16.81 6.06 17.82
N SER A 1110 17.54 6.84 17.02
CA SER A 1110 17.15 7.15 15.64
C SER A 1110 16.92 5.91 14.76
N ILE A 1111 17.67 4.83 15.00
CA ILE A 1111 17.48 3.53 14.30
C ILE A 1111 16.18 2.88 14.73
N ALA A 1112 15.90 2.84 16.04
CA ALA A 1112 14.68 2.29 16.59
C ALA A 1112 13.45 3.12 16.18
N ILE A 1113 13.56 4.45 16.12
CA ILE A 1113 12.49 5.34 15.61
C ILE A 1113 12.19 5.02 14.14
N ARG A 1114 13.21 4.79 13.31
CA ARG A 1114 13.04 4.34 11.91
C ARG A 1114 12.41 2.96 11.82
N ASP A 1115 12.88 2.01 12.63
CA ASP A 1115 12.43 0.61 12.60
C ASP A 1115 11.10 0.39 13.34
N GLY A 1116 10.64 1.39 14.09
CA GLY A 1116 9.40 1.41 14.85
C GLY A 1116 9.50 0.83 16.27
N PHE A 1117 10.52 0.00 16.54
CA PHE A 1117 10.80 -0.62 17.83
C PHE A 1117 12.30 -0.94 17.95
N ARG A 1118 12.76 -1.32 19.15
CA ARG A 1118 14.09 -1.92 19.36
C ARG A 1118 13.97 -3.34 19.92
N ALA A 1119 14.89 -4.22 19.55
CA ALA A 1119 14.86 -5.63 19.94
C ALA A 1119 16.07 -6.05 20.81
N ASP A 1120 16.97 -5.12 21.10
CA ASP A 1120 18.16 -5.28 21.92
C ASP A 1120 17.86 -5.10 23.41
N ILE A 1121 16.75 -5.69 23.89
CA ILE A 1121 16.29 -5.62 25.28
C ILE A 1121 16.27 -6.99 25.96
N GLY A 1122 16.49 -7.02 27.27
CA GLY A 1122 16.44 -8.23 28.09
C GLY A 1122 15.03 -8.75 28.27
N PHE A 1123 14.11 -7.89 28.71
CA PHE A 1123 12.73 -8.24 29.03
C PHE A 1123 11.83 -7.00 28.99
N LEU A 1124 10.51 -7.25 29.05
CA LEU A 1124 9.47 -6.24 29.21
C LEU A 1124 8.76 -6.44 30.54
N GLY A 1125 8.40 -5.35 31.21
CA GLY A 1125 7.44 -5.34 32.30
C GLY A 1125 6.02 -5.49 31.77
N THR A 1126 5.14 -6.14 32.54
CA THR A 1126 3.72 -6.33 32.20
C THR A 1126 2.87 -5.07 32.30
N SER A 1127 3.43 -3.96 32.79
CA SER A 1127 2.76 -2.65 32.88
C SER A 1127 2.67 -2.01 31.49
N GLY A 1128 1.84 -2.50 30.58
CA GLY A 1128 1.73 -2.05 29.18
C GLY A 1128 2.43 -2.97 28.17
N MET A 1129 2.26 -4.28 28.35
CA MET A 1129 2.76 -5.34 27.47
C MET A 1129 1.64 -5.86 26.57
N PHE A 1130 1.90 -5.97 25.26
CA PHE A 1130 0.99 -6.49 24.25
C PHE A 1130 1.58 -7.72 23.56
N LEU A 1131 0.74 -8.73 23.36
CA LEU A 1131 1.10 -9.92 22.61
C LEU A 1131 -0.13 -10.56 21.96
N ARG A 1132 0.13 -11.42 20.97
CA ARG A 1132 -0.92 -12.23 20.34
C ARG A 1132 -1.36 -13.30 21.32
N ARG A 1133 -2.66 -13.60 21.36
CA ARG A 1133 -3.21 -14.66 22.23
C ARG A 1133 -2.53 -16.01 21.95
N GLU A 1134 -2.35 -16.33 20.67
CA GLU A 1134 -1.61 -17.52 20.21
C GLU A 1134 -0.16 -17.58 20.70
N THR A 1135 0.52 -16.44 20.85
CA THR A 1135 1.87 -16.40 21.40
C THR A 1135 1.85 -16.73 22.89
N PHE A 1136 0.89 -16.17 23.64
CA PHE A 1136 0.71 -16.51 25.05
C PHE A 1136 0.37 -18.00 25.23
N ASP A 1137 -0.56 -18.54 24.44
CA ASP A 1137 -0.99 -19.94 24.51
C ASP A 1137 0.14 -20.93 24.13
N ALA A 1138 1.15 -20.47 23.38
CA ALA A 1138 2.34 -21.25 23.05
C ALA A 1138 3.39 -21.28 24.19
N THR A 1139 3.21 -20.47 25.24
CA THR A 1139 4.01 -20.50 26.46
C THR A 1139 3.33 -21.33 27.55
N ALA A 1140 3.98 -21.50 28.70
CA ALA A 1140 3.36 -22.08 29.90
C ALA A 1140 2.51 -21.07 30.70
N GLY A 1141 2.32 -19.85 30.18
CA GLY A 1141 1.77 -18.71 30.93
C GLY A 1141 2.77 -18.16 31.95
N PHE A 1142 2.30 -17.27 32.83
CA PHE A 1142 3.11 -16.75 33.93
C PHE A 1142 3.35 -17.83 34.97
N ASP A 1143 4.61 -18.07 35.35
CA ASP A 1143 4.96 -19.13 36.30
C ASP A 1143 4.59 -18.72 37.73
N THR A 1144 3.63 -19.43 38.34
CA THR A 1144 3.11 -19.13 39.68
C THR A 1144 4.13 -19.31 40.80
N PHE A 1145 5.31 -19.91 40.55
CA PHE A 1145 6.41 -19.91 41.51
C PHE A 1145 6.82 -18.48 41.91
N TYR A 1146 6.68 -17.52 40.99
CA TYR A 1146 7.05 -16.13 41.22
C TYR A 1146 6.07 -15.36 42.12
N ASP A 1147 4.92 -15.93 42.48
CA ASP A 1147 3.98 -15.26 43.38
C ASP A 1147 4.63 -14.95 44.76
N PRO A 1148 4.36 -13.76 45.34
CA PRO A 1148 3.38 -12.77 44.89
C PRO A 1148 3.87 -11.81 43.77
N THR A 1149 5.17 -11.69 43.49
CA THR A 1149 5.74 -10.78 42.49
C THR A 1149 7.24 -11.05 42.23
N CYS A 1150 7.81 -10.36 41.23
CA CYS A 1150 9.19 -10.37 40.76
C CYS A 1150 9.53 -11.56 39.85
N PHE A 1151 10.08 -11.24 38.67
CA PHE A 1151 10.57 -12.13 37.61
C PHE A 1151 9.48 -12.83 36.77
N GLU A 1152 8.19 -12.64 37.05
CA GLU A 1152 7.11 -13.25 36.26
C GLU A 1152 7.06 -12.75 34.82
N ASP A 1153 7.24 -11.44 34.67
CA ASP A 1153 7.30 -10.68 33.42
C ASP A 1153 8.59 -10.98 32.63
N THR A 1154 9.69 -11.18 33.37
CA THR A 1154 10.97 -11.63 32.80
C THR A 1154 10.87 -13.05 32.27
N ASP A 1155 10.30 -13.97 33.04
CA ASP A 1155 10.18 -15.38 32.69
C ASP A 1155 9.35 -15.56 31.42
N ILE A 1156 8.19 -14.91 31.30
CA ILE A 1156 7.38 -14.99 30.09
C ILE A 1156 8.13 -14.45 28.86
N CYS A 1157 8.93 -13.38 29.01
CA CYS A 1157 9.77 -12.86 27.93
C CYS A 1157 10.82 -13.91 27.49
N PHE A 1158 11.41 -14.64 28.43
CA PHE A 1158 12.37 -15.71 28.12
C PHE A 1158 11.68 -16.93 27.50
N GLN A 1159 10.46 -17.27 27.93
CA GLN A 1159 9.63 -18.27 27.26
C GLN A 1159 9.35 -17.89 25.80
N ILE A 1160 9.00 -16.63 25.53
CA ILE A 1160 8.79 -16.11 24.16
C ILE A 1160 10.09 -16.15 23.33
N LYS A 1161 11.23 -15.78 23.93
CA LYS A 1161 12.56 -15.92 23.29
C LYS A 1161 12.88 -17.39 22.98
N ALA A 1162 12.50 -18.33 23.85
CA ALA A 1162 12.69 -19.76 23.66
C ALA A 1162 11.86 -20.33 22.49
N LEU A 1163 10.70 -19.74 22.19
CA LEU A 1163 9.94 -20.00 20.96
C LEU A 1163 10.65 -19.46 19.69
N GLY A 1164 11.73 -18.70 19.86
CA GLY A 1164 12.50 -18.08 18.80
C GLY A 1164 11.90 -16.79 18.26
N MET A 1165 11.04 -16.15 19.06
CA MET A 1165 10.43 -14.86 18.76
C MET A 1165 11.22 -13.72 19.41
N GLN A 1166 10.99 -12.50 18.93
CA GLN A 1166 11.60 -11.27 19.46
C GLN A 1166 10.73 -10.67 20.55
N VAL A 1167 11.39 -10.15 21.58
CA VAL A 1167 10.80 -9.29 22.61
C VAL A 1167 11.25 -7.88 22.29
N VAL A 1168 10.33 -6.95 22.07
CA VAL A 1168 10.68 -5.62 21.53
C VAL A 1168 10.12 -4.48 22.38
N TYR A 1169 10.89 -3.40 22.47
CA TYR A 1169 10.52 -2.20 23.21
C TYR A 1169 10.09 -1.09 22.25
N ARG A 1170 9.03 -0.39 22.66
CA ARG A 1170 8.60 0.89 22.12
C ARG A 1170 7.97 1.69 23.25
N ASP A 1171 8.23 2.98 23.32
CA ASP A 1171 7.74 3.94 24.33
C ASP A 1171 6.21 4.21 24.31
N LEU A 1172 5.41 3.28 23.76
CA LEU A 1172 3.97 3.32 23.49
C LEU A 1172 3.26 4.62 23.89
N SER A 1173 2.97 5.47 22.90
CA SER A 1173 2.42 6.81 23.11
C SER A 1173 1.08 6.80 23.86
N GLY A 1174 0.91 7.74 24.79
CA GLY A 1174 -0.37 7.94 25.48
C GLY A 1174 -0.61 7.08 26.72
N VAL A 1175 0.34 6.21 27.09
CA VAL A 1175 0.33 5.50 28.38
C VAL A 1175 1.10 6.30 29.43
N ARG A 1176 0.51 6.45 30.61
CA ARG A 1176 1.13 7.10 31.78
C ARG A 1176 1.17 6.15 32.96
N HIS A 1177 2.19 6.31 33.80
CA HIS A 1177 2.44 5.43 34.94
C HIS A 1177 2.78 6.24 36.18
N GLN A 1178 2.13 5.92 37.29
CA GLN A 1178 2.45 6.45 38.61
C GLN A 1178 3.01 5.30 39.45
N PRO A 1179 4.33 5.04 39.43
CA PRO A 1179 4.88 3.83 39.99
C PRO A 1179 4.70 3.72 41.52
N HIS A 1180 4.77 2.49 42.02
CA HIS A 1180 4.87 2.12 43.44
C HIS A 1180 3.66 2.43 44.35
N GLN A 1181 2.45 2.54 43.80
CA GLN A 1181 1.24 2.77 44.61
C GLN A 1181 0.82 1.54 45.44
N THR A 1182 1.03 0.33 44.90
CA THR A 1182 0.57 -0.92 45.53
C THR A 1182 1.58 -1.53 46.49
N THR A 1183 2.86 -1.45 46.15
CA THR A 1183 3.81 -2.43 46.70
C THR A 1183 4.13 -2.16 48.16
N GLY A 1184 4.10 -0.90 48.63
CA GLY A 1184 4.55 -0.54 49.99
C GLY A 1184 5.94 -1.10 50.35
N ALA A 1185 6.62 -1.68 49.36
CA ALA A 1185 7.83 -2.42 49.49
C ALA A 1185 8.87 -1.35 49.61
N ASN A 1186 9.22 -1.03 50.85
CA ASN A 1186 10.57 -0.60 51.11
C ASN A 1186 11.44 -1.69 50.49
N SER A 1187 12.02 -1.40 49.33
CA SER A 1187 13.01 -2.23 48.65
C SER A 1187 14.18 -2.59 49.58
N GLY A 1188 14.30 -1.89 50.71
CA GLY A 1188 15.17 -2.19 51.85
C GLY A 1188 14.59 -3.07 52.98
N SER A 1189 13.40 -3.68 52.85
CA SER A 1189 12.90 -4.64 53.85
C SER A 1189 13.48 -6.03 53.64
N ASP A 1190 13.87 -6.70 54.73
CA ASP A 1190 14.47 -8.05 54.68
C ASP A 1190 13.56 -9.06 53.98
N ALA A 1191 12.24 -8.93 54.16
CA ALA A 1191 11.24 -9.79 53.54
C ALA A 1191 11.22 -9.65 52.00
N TYR A 1192 11.29 -8.42 51.48
CA TYR A 1192 11.36 -8.17 50.04
C TYR A 1192 12.68 -8.69 49.45
N GLN A 1193 13.81 -8.45 50.14
CA GLN A 1193 15.11 -8.95 49.67
C GLN A 1193 15.16 -10.48 49.63
N ALA A 1194 14.62 -11.16 50.66
CA ALA A 1194 14.55 -12.63 50.69
C ALA A 1194 13.66 -13.18 49.56
N LEU A 1195 12.50 -12.56 49.30
CA LEU A 1195 11.62 -12.92 48.18
C LEU A 1195 12.32 -12.74 46.84
N PHE A 1196 12.93 -11.57 46.64
CA PHE A 1196 13.65 -11.23 45.43
C PHE A 1196 14.76 -12.27 45.18
N GLN A 1197 15.62 -12.54 46.17
CA GLN A 1197 16.71 -13.53 46.04
C GLN A 1197 16.21 -14.94 45.73
N ARG A 1198 15.13 -15.39 46.37
CA ARG A 1198 14.48 -16.68 46.09
C ARG A 1198 14.07 -16.79 44.62
N ASN A 1199 13.34 -15.80 44.12
CA ASN A 1199 12.83 -15.78 42.76
C ASN A 1199 13.96 -15.63 41.74
N ALA A 1200 14.95 -14.80 42.04
CA ALA A 1200 16.12 -14.56 41.20
C ALA A 1200 16.98 -15.83 41.04
N ALA A 1201 17.19 -16.59 42.12
CA ALA A 1201 17.88 -17.87 42.09
C ALA A 1201 17.13 -18.92 41.26
N TYR A 1202 15.82 -19.03 41.44
CA TYR A 1202 14.98 -19.91 40.63
C TYR A 1202 15.01 -19.54 39.14
N PHE A 1203 14.90 -18.25 38.81
CA PHE A 1203 14.98 -17.76 37.44
C PHE A 1203 16.33 -18.10 36.78
N LYS A 1204 17.45 -17.84 37.46
CA LYS A 1204 18.79 -18.23 36.98
C LYS A 1204 18.89 -19.72 36.71
N GLU A 1205 18.44 -20.55 37.65
CA GLU A 1205 18.52 -22.00 37.53
C GLU A 1205 17.64 -22.53 36.39
N LYS A 1206 16.43 -21.98 36.23
CA LYS A 1206 15.49 -22.33 35.15
C LYS A 1206 16.05 -22.02 33.77
N TRP A 1207 16.72 -20.88 33.61
CA TRP A 1207 17.21 -20.39 32.30
C TRP A 1207 18.70 -20.57 32.05
N LYS A 1208 19.44 -21.26 32.93
CA LYS A 1208 20.89 -21.46 32.79
C LYS A 1208 21.34 -22.12 31.48
N SER A 1209 20.46 -22.87 30.81
CA SER A 1209 20.75 -23.49 29.52
C SER A 1209 20.65 -22.52 28.33
N HIS A 1210 20.20 -21.29 28.57
CA HIS A 1210 20.03 -20.23 27.59
C HIS A 1210 20.83 -18.96 27.97
N PRO A 1211 22.17 -19.05 28.08
CA PRO A 1211 23.01 -17.91 28.44
C PRO A 1211 22.86 -16.73 27.46
N GLU A 1212 22.47 -16.99 26.21
CA GLU A 1212 22.26 -15.98 25.17
C GLU A 1212 21.05 -15.05 25.41
N PHE A 1213 20.15 -15.39 26.33
CA PHE A 1213 19.00 -14.52 26.65
C PHE A 1213 19.33 -13.42 27.65
N PHE A 1214 20.42 -13.58 28.39
CA PHE A 1214 20.96 -12.59 29.30
C PHE A 1214 21.76 -11.57 28.49
N LEU A 1215 21.27 -10.34 28.44
CA LEU A 1215 21.87 -9.25 27.68
C LEU A 1215 22.46 -8.24 28.65
N ASP A 1216 23.77 -8.03 28.52
CA ASP A 1216 24.48 -6.95 29.18
C ASP A 1216 24.28 -5.64 28.40
N TYR A 1217 24.15 -4.53 29.13
CA TYR A 1217 24.12 -3.19 28.55
C TYR A 1217 25.47 -2.53 28.79
N VAL A 1218 26.34 -2.55 27.77
CA VAL A 1218 27.61 -1.81 27.81
C VAL A 1218 27.33 -0.38 27.37
N TRP A 1219 27.62 0.57 28.25
CA TRP A 1219 27.44 2.01 28.06
C TRP A 1219 28.64 2.57 27.28
N ASP A 1220 28.63 2.45 25.95
CA ASP A 1220 29.59 3.15 25.08
C ASP A 1220 28.89 4.21 24.22
#